data_AF-A0AB39MPP5-F1
#
_entry.id   AF-A0AB39MPP5-F1
#
_cell.length_a   1.000
_cell.length_b   1.000
_cell.length_c   1.000
_cell.angle_alpha   90.00
_cell.angle_beta   90.00
_cell.angle_gamma   90.00
#
_symmetry.space_group_name_H-M   'P 1'
#
loop_
_entity.id
_entity.type
_entity.pdbx_description
1 polymer ?
#
loop_
_entity_poly.entity_id
_entity_poly.type
_entity_poly.pdbx_seq_one_letter_code
_entity_poly.pdbx_strand_id
1 'polypeptide(L)'
;MSGSAQAAPASDTGPFTATAAADDGTLPPGWRITGKGSAQQLVWRSGTRVPMGDARVEFHAGGRLLGVPRPAKDGHTFRLGLGAVPPKKLTDLQVLAAGRRLDAAGDNTGSSEGRSGATAQPAAPLPAGAIDPGKPGSYRTTTGEYALNSVKLPGFPTPIEMRAVVVAPKGATGKRPLALFLHGRHYTCYKPGTEDITGDWPCPTGLKSVPSYRGYLRDQQLLASQGYVTVSISANGINAQDADVEDAGAQARSSLVRLHLARWAEWSAHPATAPAVVRNAPRADLSRVLLVGHSRGGEGVNRAAMDSLYPPPAAQDGYRGPVRWKIRGTVLIGPTIFGQNPVADVPSATILPGCDGDVSDLQGEVYVDGTRGVSKGTALHSAVYVEGADHNFFNTEWTPGQAEAPASDDFYDDPDQRDPVCSPGAATRLTADQQHQAGSTYIATAARLFIAGDDRARELLDGSGRRAPSADPARVLTHAVGANRNAGFLPDGQVAVSGGTLCSAVDPDPAVACLGPDTKGGSPHFASWETSKEVGRRAVALHWSAAGSKVTVRPGKPVSLGGDKDLALRVIVPPNTTGTQLDVSVTDTAGHRATLGRVRVDGLPGTERTASYWAREVRVPLTAATRAGLDLRHVKSLDLTPRSRSGQAWLMDAWGWRPGTPATVPAALPRVDIGRLTVKEGDSGVKTYRVPVKVSGRGSGQVRLYVNNPVTNEDTSRLVTVRPGSNTIDVPVKVVGNTRFDYGVQHDIFVKAVHGAVVGAHRGGVTAENDDPMPTFKVTPVADRVTEGRPLTWKVTLSAPADVELNPAFIVQPVTMGPELSTLDVDPSWLSENSGEEPAPERALSKVPSLFLWTSVPAGQLSGEVSVPTITDQVTEQPESVRFVAVNENGDPRSGGPELTGTVLDAS
;
A
#
# COMPACT_ATOMS: atom_id res chain seq x y z
N MET A 1 50.95 -22.98 6.14
CA MET A 1 50.35 -24.32 6.33
C MET A 1 48.86 -24.14 6.51
N SER A 2 48.12 -24.85 5.69
CA SER A 2 46.72 -24.69 5.36
C SER A 2 45.82 -25.30 6.45
N GLY A 3 44.67 -24.67 6.72
CA GLY A 3 43.60 -25.20 7.57
C GLY A 3 42.27 -24.71 7.04
N SER A 4 41.67 -25.53 6.18
CA SER A 4 40.48 -25.25 5.38
C SER A 4 39.20 -25.20 6.24
N ALA A 5 38.45 -24.11 6.14
CA ALA A 5 37.06 -24.04 6.63
C ALA A 5 36.12 -24.54 5.52
N GLN A 6 35.43 -25.65 5.76
CA GLN A 6 34.41 -26.20 4.86
C GLN A 6 33.17 -25.29 4.86
N ALA A 7 32.85 -24.79 3.66
CA ALA A 7 31.58 -24.14 3.37
C ALA A 7 30.44 -25.17 3.42
N ALA A 8 29.35 -24.83 4.10
CA ALA A 8 28.09 -25.56 4.01
C ALA A 8 27.50 -25.38 2.59
N PRO A 9 27.00 -26.44 1.94
CA PRO A 9 26.43 -26.33 0.60
C PRO A 9 25.08 -25.62 0.62
N ALA A 10 24.78 -24.92 -0.47
CA ALA A 10 23.48 -24.35 -0.75
C ALA A 10 22.41 -25.46 -0.79
N SER A 11 21.29 -25.26 -0.09
CA SER A 11 20.13 -26.13 -0.15
C SER A 11 19.40 -25.96 -1.49
N ASP A 12 19.35 -27.05 -2.27
CA ASP A 12 18.79 -27.11 -3.62
C ASP A 12 17.31 -26.76 -3.69
N THR A 13 17.00 -25.96 -4.71
CA THR A 13 15.69 -25.54 -5.20
C THR A 13 15.07 -26.60 -6.10
N GLY A 14 14.01 -27.28 -5.66
CA GLY A 14 13.15 -28.10 -6.52
C GLY A 14 11.93 -27.31 -7.06
N PRO A 15 11.45 -27.59 -8.29
CA PRO A 15 10.35 -26.85 -8.91
C PRO A 15 8.97 -27.26 -8.35
N PHE A 16 8.08 -26.28 -8.19
CA PHE A 16 6.67 -26.45 -7.78
C PHE A 16 5.77 -26.38 -9.02
N THR A 17 4.99 -27.41 -9.32
CA THR A 17 3.95 -27.39 -10.35
C THR A 17 2.56 -27.25 -9.73
N ALA A 18 1.70 -26.46 -10.39
CA ALA A 18 0.36 -26.13 -9.95
C ALA A 18 -0.68 -27.11 -10.52
N THR A 19 -1.44 -27.80 -9.66
CA THR A 19 -2.86 -28.19 -9.84
C THR A 19 -3.28 -29.18 -8.74
N ALA A 20 -4.27 -28.82 -7.91
CA ALA A 20 -5.19 -29.76 -7.26
C ALA A 20 -6.39 -28.97 -6.71
N ALA A 21 -7.62 -29.45 -6.95
CA ALA A 21 -8.87 -28.78 -6.59
C ALA A 21 -9.63 -29.55 -5.48
N ALA A 22 -10.07 -28.78 -4.48
CA ALA A 22 -11.15 -28.91 -3.49
C ALA A 22 -11.71 -30.30 -3.10
N ASP A 23 -11.64 -30.67 -1.81
CA ASP A 23 -12.64 -30.34 -0.78
C ASP A 23 -12.12 -30.69 0.64
N ASP A 24 -12.64 -30.01 1.68
CA ASP A 24 -12.44 -30.23 3.15
C ASP A 24 -11.47 -29.35 3.98
N GLY A 25 -11.27 -28.08 3.60
CA GLY A 25 -10.61 -27.11 4.51
C GLY A 25 -9.08 -27.05 4.39
N THR A 26 -8.56 -27.60 3.30
CA THR A 26 -7.21 -27.37 2.80
C THR A 26 -7.11 -26.00 2.12
N LEU A 27 -6.07 -25.25 2.46
CA LEU A 27 -5.86 -23.87 2.00
C LEU A 27 -5.57 -23.85 0.49
N PRO A 28 -5.79 -22.73 -0.23
CA PRO A 28 -5.56 -22.67 -1.68
C PRO A 28 -4.09 -22.96 -2.07
N PRO A 29 -3.80 -23.34 -3.33
CA PRO A 29 -2.43 -23.61 -3.78
C PRO A 29 -1.45 -22.48 -3.43
N GLY A 30 -0.25 -22.85 -2.97
CA GLY A 30 0.76 -21.91 -2.48
C GLY A 30 0.53 -21.43 -1.04
N TRP A 31 -0.66 -21.64 -0.45
CA TRP A 31 -0.92 -21.41 0.95
C TRP A 31 -0.70 -22.66 1.80
N ARG A 32 -0.20 -22.45 3.01
CA ARG A 32 -0.10 -23.47 4.04
C ARG A 32 -0.10 -22.82 5.41
N ILE A 33 -0.43 -23.58 6.43
CA ILE A 33 -0.16 -23.18 7.81
C ILE A 33 1.11 -23.89 8.27
N THR A 34 2.08 -23.13 8.74
CA THR A 34 3.33 -23.65 9.31
C THR A 34 3.45 -23.25 10.77
N GLY A 35 4.43 -23.84 11.46
CA GLY A 35 4.61 -23.60 12.88
C GLY A 35 3.49 -24.28 13.68
N LYS A 36 3.52 -24.06 14.99
CA LYS A 36 2.58 -24.66 15.94
C LYS A 36 2.36 -23.63 17.03
N GLY A 37 1.20 -23.66 17.68
CA GLY A 37 1.06 -22.81 18.85
C GLY A 37 1.28 -21.34 18.53
N SER A 38 1.63 -20.48 19.49
CA SER A 38 1.82 -19.03 19.33
C SER A 38 2.73 -18.63 18.14
N ALA A 39 3.43 -19.59 17.53
CA ALA A 39 4.20 -19.50 16.31
C ALA A 39 3.49 -20.03 15.04
N GLN A 40 2.19 -20.33 15.10
CA GLN A 40 1.38 -20.74 13.96
C GLN A 40 1.31 -19.58 12.99
N GLN A 41 1.74 -19.84 11.77
CA GLN A 41 1.85 -18.85 10.72
C GLN A 41 1.06 -19.32 9.53
N LEU A 42 0.20 -18.46 9.02
CA LEU A 42 -0.28 -18.57 7.66
C LEU A 42 0.89 -18.20 6.75
N VAL A 43 1.23 -19.09 5.83
CA VAL A 43 2.36 -18.93 4.92
C VAL A 43 1.85 -19.05 3.50
N TRP A 44 2.20 -18.06 2.68
CA TRP A 44 2.03 -18.15 1.25
C TRP A 44 3.40 -18.15 0.58
N ARG A 45 3.59 -19.03 -0.42
CA ARG A 45 4.78 -19.06 -1.27
C ARG A 45 4.36 -18.80 -2.71
N SER A 46 4.84 -17.70 -3.28
CA SER A 46 4.61 -17.38 -4.68
C SER A 46 5.45 -18.25 -5.61
N GLY A 47 4.85 -18.69 -6.73
CA GLY A 47 5.57 -19.38 -7.81
C GLY A 47 6.60 -18.51 -8.52
N THR A 48 6.43 -17.19 -8.47
CA THR A 48 7.38 -16.19 -8.99
C THR A 48 7.94 -15.34 -7.86
N ARG A 49 9.10 -14.73 -8.07
CA ARG A 49 9.70 -13.87 -7.05
C ARG A 49 8.86 -12.59 -6.95
N VAL A 50 8.33 -12.28 -5.77
CA VAL A 50 7.67 -11.01 -5.49
C VAL A 50 8.74 -9.96 -5.18
N PRO A 51 8.91 -8.94 -6.04
CA PRO A 51 9.94 -7.93 -5.84
C PRO A 51 9.76 -7.17 -4.52
N MET A 52 10.86 -6.65 -3.98
CA MET A 52 10.82 -5.77 -2.81
C MET A 52 10.33 -4.37 -3.24
N GLY A 53 9.01 -4.23 -3.41
CA GLY A 53 8.34 -3.00 -3.81
C GLY A 53 7.79 -2.16 -2.67
N ASP A 54 7.07 -1.13 -3.04
CA ASP A 54 6.39 -0.18 -2.18
C ASP A 54 5.16 -0.78 -1.50
N ALA A 55 4.30 -1.43 -2.28
CA ALA A 55 3.07 -2.00 -1.79
C ALA A 55 3.34 -3.02 -0.67
N ARG A 56 2.51 -2.95 0.37
CA ARG A 56 2.51 -3.98 1.40
C ARG A 56 1.81 -5.21 0.84
N VAL A 57 2.46 -6.35 0.97
CA VAL A 57 1.79 -7.63 0.83
C VAL A 57 0.87 -7.80 2.04
N GLU A 58 -0.37 -8.16 1.78
CA GLU A 58 -1.44 -8.30 2.77
C GLU A 58 -2.12 -9.65 2.57
N PHE A 59 -2.45 -10.32 3.66
CA PHE A 59 -3.28 -11.52 3.62
C PHE A 59 -4.71 -11.15 3.98
N HIS A 60 -5.66 -11.59 3.16
CA HIS A 60 -7.08 -11.36 3.35
C HIS A 60 -7.84 -12.69 3.39
N ALA A 61 -8.97 -12.73 4.09
CA ALA A 61 -9.94 -13.84 4.06
C ALA A 61 -11.37 -13.28 3.98
N GLY A 62 -12.15 -13.72 2.99
CA GLY A 62 -13.53 -13.25 2.79
C GLY A 62 -13.63 -11.74 2.64
N GLY A 63 -12.69 -11.12 1.93
CA GLY A 63 -12.59 -9.67 1.72
C GLY A 63 -12.12 -8.85 2.92
N ARG A 64 -11.52 -9.48 3.94
CA ARG A 64 -11.07 -8.82 5.18
C ARG A 64 -9.59 -8.99 5.40
N LEU A 65 -8.89 -7.91 5.79
CA LEU A 65 -7.48 -7.96 6.15
C LEU A 65 -7.26 -8.83 7.39
N LEU A 66 -6.46 -9.90 7.23
CA LEU A 66 -5.94 -10.70 8.34
C LEU A 66 -4.68 -10.07 8.94
N GLY A 67 -3.83 -9.49 8.08
CA GLY A 67 -2.61 -8.81 8.50
C GLY A 67 -1.57 -8.70 7.40
N VAL A 68 -0.42 -8.12 7.76
CA VAL A 68 0.73 -7.91 6.86
C VAL A 68 1.77 -9.00 7.14
N PRO A 69 1.93 -10.02 6.26
CA PRO A 69 2.95 -11.04 6.43
C PRO A 69 4.38 -10.49 6.37
N ARG A 70 5.28 -11.14 7.11
CA ARG A 70 6.72 -10.92 7.01
C ARG A 70 7.27 -11.63 5.76
N PRO A 71 7.95 -10.92 4.85
CA PRO A 71 8.64 -11.54 3.72
C PRO A 71 9.90 -12.28 4.19
N ALA A 72 10.17 -13.42 3.58
CA ALA A 72 11.42 -14.15 3.72
C ALA A 72 12.48 -13.62 2.76
N LYS A 73 13.74 -13.98 3.00
CA LYS A 73 14.88 -13.54 2.18
C LYS A 73 14.85 -14.07 0.75
N ASP A 74 14.11 -15.15 0.48
CA ASP A 74 13.98 -15.73 -0.86
C ASP A 74 13.13 -14.86 -1.81
N GLY A 75 12.33 -13.93 -1.28
CA GLY A 75 11.40 -13.13 -2.09
C GLY A 75 10.21 -13.93 -2.65
N HIS A 76 10.02 -15.17 -2.18
CA HIS A 76 8.89 -16.01 -2.56
C HIS A 76 7.96 -16.28 -1.39
N THR A 77 8.50 -16.35 -0.17
CA THR A 77 7.75 -16.81 1.00
C THR A 77 7.33 -15.65 1.90
N PHE A 78 6.05 -15.61 2.27
CA PHE A 78 5.43 -14.60 3.12
C PHE A 78 4.76 -15.28 4.31
N ARG A 79 5.02 -14.83 5.54
CA ARG A 79 4.55 -15.48 6.77
C ARG A 79 3.81 -14.51 7.68
N LEU A 80 2.55 -14.75 7.96
CA LEU A 80 1.73 -14.00 8.92
C LEU A 80 1.46 -14.87 10.13
N GLY A 81 1.79 -14.42 11.35
CA GLY A 81 1.36 -15.11 12.57
C GLY A 81 -0.17 -15.09 12.68
N LEU A 82 -0.79 -16.26 12.82
CA LEU A 82 -2.26 -16.39 12.78
C LEU A 82 -2.96 -15.92 14.07
N GLY A 83 -2.24 -15.83 15.19
CA GLY A 83 -2.89 -15.51 16.47
C GLY A 83 -4.09 -16.44 16.74
N ALA A 84 -5.11 -15.94 17.44
CA ALA A 84 -6.35 -16.67 17.74
C ALA A 84 -7.35 -16.78 16.55
N VAL A 85 -6.93 -16.64 15.28
CA VAL A 85 -7.83 -16.80 14.12
C VAL A 85 -8.09 -18.30 13.90
N PRO A 86 -9.32 -18.81 14.11
CA PRO A 86 -9.60 -20.22 13.94
C PRO A 86 -9.47 -20.63 12.46
N PRO A 87 -8.83 -21.77 12.13
CA PRO A 87 -8.69 -22.25 10.74
C PRO A 87 -10.03 -22.33 9.98
N LYS A 88 -11.14 -22.63 10.69
CA LYS A 88 -12.51 -22.66 10.16
C LYS A 88 -13.04 -21.32 9.62
N LYS A 89 -12.30 -20.21 9.78
CA LYS A 89 -12.66 -18.88 9.27
C LYS A 89 -11.79 -18.42 8.09
N LEU A 90 -10.83 -19.24 7.64
CA LEU A 90 -9.93 -18.91 6.52
C LEU A 90 -10.57 -19.29 5.17
N THR A 91 -11.74 -18.72 4.88
CA THR A 91 -12.41 -18.88 3.58
C THR A 91 -12.00 -17.78 2.62
N ASP A 92 -11.87 -18.08 1.33
CA ASP A 92 -11.50 -17.10 0.29
C ASP A 92 -10.22 -16.33 0.65
N LEU A 93 -9.13 -17.10 0.85
CA LEU A 93 -7.81 -16.52 1.10
C LEU A 93 -7.28 -15.82 -0.15
N GLN A 94 -6.72 -14.63 0.08
CA GLN A 94 -6.18 -13.78 -0.98
C GLN A 94 -4.89 -13.12 -0.51
N VAL A 95 -3.89 -13.08 -1.39
CA VAL A 95 -2.71 -12.24 -1.19
C VAL A 95 -2.87 -11.00 -2.03
N LEU A 96 -3.01 -9.85 -1.38
CA LEU A 96 -3.16 -8.57 -2.05
C LEU A 96 -1.90 -7.73 -1.89
N ALA A 97 -1.56 -6.95 -2.91
CA ALA A 97 -0.58 -5.86 -2.83
C ALA A 97 -1.17 -4.65 -3.59
N ALA A 98 -1.46 -3.55 -2.86
CA ALA A 98 -2.15 -2.38 -3.42
C ALA A 98 -3.41 -2.76 -4.24
N GLY A 99 -4.26 -3.61 -3.66
CA GLY A 99 -5.50 -4.10 -4.28
C GLY A 99 -5.33 -5.19 -5.35
N ARG A 100 -4.12 -5.43 -5.87
CA ARG A 100 -3.86 -6.50 -6.85
C ARG A 100 -3.68 -7.85 -6.17
N ARG A 101 -4.39 -8.87 -6.66
CA ARG A 101 -4.24 -10.26 -6.19
C ARG A 101 -2.99 -10.93 -6.77
N LEU A 102 -2.14 -11.50 -5.90
CA LEU A 102 -0.87 -12.12 -6.26
C LEU A 102 -0.90 -13.66 -6.25
N ASP A 103 -1.86 -14.27 -5.56
CA ASP A 103 -1.92 -15.71 -5.27
C ASP A 103 -2.82 -16.52 -6.21
N ALA A 104 -3.40 -15.89 -7.22
CA ALA A 104 -4.17 -16.60 -8.23
C ALA A 104 -3.34 -16.76 -9.51
N ALA A 105 -3.13 -18.01 -9.95
CA ALA A 105 -2.50 -18.31 -11.23
C ALA A 105 -3.46 -17.92 -12.36
N GLY A 106 -3.30 -16.73 -12.92
CA GLY A 106 -4.01 -16.35 -14.13
C GLY A 106 -5.55 -16.33 -14.03
N ASP A 107 -6.14 -16.15 -12.85
CA ASP A 107 -7.58 -15.85 -12.70
C ASP A 107 -7.88 -14.40 -13.12
N ASN A 108 -7.56 -14.14 -14.37
CA ASN A 108 -8.31 -13.30 -15.28
C ASN A 108 -9.38 -14.16 -15.98
N THR A 109 -10.05 -15.10 -15.29
CA THR A 109 -11.14 -15.91 -15.84
C THR A 109 -12.44 -15.11 -16.02
N GLY A 110 -12.33 -13.92 -16.61
CA GLY A 110 -13.33 -13.44 -17.54
C GLY A 110 -12.94 -13.96 -18.91
N SER A 111 -13.44 -15.15 -19.26
CA SER A 111 -13.40 -15.71 -20.62
C SER A 111 -13.45 -14.59 -21.65
N SER A 112 -12.41 -14.49 -22.46
CA SER A 112 -12.38 -13.63 -23.63
C SER A 112 -13.37 -14.17 -24.66
N GLU A 113 -14.67 -13.99 -24.42
CA GLU A 113 -15.64 -14.01 -25.51
C GLU A 113 -15.44 -12.73 -26.33
N GLY A 114 -14.53 -12.84 -27.31
CA GLY A 114 -14.89 -12.51 -28.68
C GLY A 114 -15.46 -11.12 -28.93
N ARG A 115 -14.85 -10.07 -28.40
CA ARG A 115 -14.69 -8.83 -29.17
C ARG A 115 -13.24 -8.42 -29.05
N SER A 116 -12.51 -8.51 -30.15
CA SER A 116 -11.28 -7.78 -30.38
C SER A 116 -11.52 -6.32 -30.02
N GLY A 117 -11.19 -5.95 -28.77
CA GLY A 117 -11.32 -4.60 -28.27
C GLY A 117 -10.42 -3.71 -29.11
N ALA A 118 -10.97 -2.60 -29.62
CA ALA A 118 -10.17 -1.59 -30.29
C ALA A 118 -8.92 -1.29 -29.46
N THR A 119 -7.76 -1.20 -30.11
CA THR A 119 -6.50 -0.81 -29.47
C THR A 119 -6.73 0.42 -28.60
N ALA A 120 -6.42 0.33 -27.30
CA ALA A 120 -6.55 1.45 -26.39
C ALA A 120 -5.74 2.63 -26.95
N GLN A 121 -6.39 3.78 -27.10
CA GLN A 121 -5.78 4.98 -27.65
C GLN A 121 -5.52 5.98 -26.54
N PRO A 122 -4.39 6.70 -26.59
CA PRO A 122 -4.16 7.78 -25.67
C PRO A 122 -5.24 8.85 -25.76
N ALA A 123 -5.54 9.48 -24.63
CA ALA A 123 -6.43 10.64 -24.64
C ALA A 123 -5.91 11.71 -25.62
N ALA A 124 -6.81 12.51 -26.19
CA ALA A 124 -6.40 13.63 -27.03
C ALA A 124 -5.53 14.62 -26.21
N PRO A 125 -4.49 15.21 -26.81
CA PRO A 125 -3.66 16.18 -26.11
C PRO A 125 -4.50 17.41 -25.74
N LEU A 126 -4.41 17.82 -24.48
CA LEU A 126 -5.04 19.05 -24.00
C LEU A 126 -4.41 20.29 -24.68
N PRO A 127 -5.09 21.45 -24.69
CA PRO A 127 -4.47 22.70 -25.07
C PRO A 127 -3.23 23.01 -24.22
N ALA A 128 -2.19 23.58 -24.84
CA ALA A 128 -1.00 24.02 -24.11
C ALA A 128 -1.36 25.10 -23.07
N GLY A 129 -0.65 25.07 -21.94
CA GLY A 129 -0.69 26.13 -20.94
C GLY A 129 0.11 27.38 -21.36
N ALA A 130 -0.04 28.45 -20.59
CA ALA A 130 0.59 29.75 -20.74
C ALA A 130 2.08 29.73 -20.42
N ILE A 131 2.54 28.73 -19.65
CA ILE A 131 3.95 28.52 -19.34
C ILE A 131 4.32 27.05 -19.53
N ASP A 132 5.63 26.79 -19.64
CA ASP A 132 6.17 25.45 -19.77
C ASP A 132 7.32 25.22 -18.77
N PRO A 133 7.02 24.75 -17.55
CA PRO A 133 8.01 24.59 -16.49
C PRO A 133 9.05 23.49 -16.75
N GLY A 134 8.85 22.61 -17.73
CA GLY A 134 9.82 21.57 -18.08
C GLY A 134 11.05 22.09 -18.84
N LYS A 135 11.06 23.37 -19.25
CA LYS A 135 12.20 23.99 -19.91
C LYS A 135 13.34 24.26 -18.92
N PRO A 136 14.59 23.91 -19.26
CA PRO A 136 15.77 24.28 -18.48
C PRO A 136 15.84 25.80 -18.24
N GLY A 137 16.34 26.18 -17.07
CA GLY A 137 16.62 27.58 -16.76
C GLY A 137 18.00 28.02 -17.27
N SER A 138 18.39 29.24 -16.91
CA SER A 138 19.62 29.87 -17.42
C SER A 138 20.91 29.44 -16.71
N TYR A 139 20.83 28.73 -15.58
CA TYR A 139 22.00 28.35 -14.80
C TYR A 139 22.60 27.04 -15.32
N ARG A 140 23.94 27.00 -15.43
CA ARG A 140 24.66 25.73 -15.43
C ARG A 140 24.57 25.10 -14.04
N THR A 141 24.70 23.79 -13.96
CA THR A 141 24.61 23.05 -12.69
C THR A 141 25.97 22.51 -12.25
N THR A 142 26.09 22.21 -10.95
CA THR A 142 27.19 21.45 -10.36
C THR A 142 26.62 20.36 -9.48
N THR A 143 27.29 19.21 -9.46
CA THR A 143 26.84 18.02 -8.73
C THR A 143 27.94 17.54 -7.80
N GLY A 144 27.56 17.05 -6.63
CA GLY A 144 28.46 16.32 -5.73
C GLY A 144 27.69 15.65 -4.60
N GLU A 145 28.38 14.86 -3.78
CA GLU A 145 27.76 14.10 -2.71
C GLU A 145 28.31 14.51 -1.34
N TYR A 146 27.54 14.21 -0.30
CA TYR A 146 28.05 14.16 1.07
C TYR A 146 27.58 12.89 1.77
N ALA A 147 28.38 12.46 2.74
CA ALA A 147 28.02 11.45 3.72
C ALA A 147 28.35 11.99 5.11
N LEU A 148 27.43 11.80 6.06
CA LEU A 148 27.60 12.12 7.47
C LEU A 148 27.53 10.83 8.30
N ASN A 149 27.78 10.94 9.59
CA ASN A 149 27.60 9.81 10.51
C ASN A 149 26.15 9.31 10.46
N SER A 150 25.99 7.99 10.39
CA SER A 150 24.69 7.32 10.46
C SER A 150 23.98 7.63 11.78
N VAL A 151 22.65 7.59 11.75
CA VAL A 151 21.78 7.97 12.86
C VAL A 151 20.93 6.79 13.32
N LYS A 152 20.79 6.64 14.64
CA LYS A 152 19.86 5.68 15.24
C LYS A 152 18.48 6.33 15.33
N LEU A 153 17.47 5.71 14.71
CA LEU A 153 16.08 6.17 14.79
C LEU A 153 15.25 5.26 15.72
N PRO A 154 14.21 5.79 16.38
CA PRO A 154 13.29 4.98 17.19
C PRO A 154 12.66 3.84 16.37
N GLY A 155 12.64 2.63 16.92
CA GLY A 155 12.09 1.44 16.26
C GLY A 155 13.04 0.72 15.29
N PHE A 156 14.21 1.28 14.98
CA PHE A 156 15.14 0.70 13.99
C PHE A 156 16.39 0.15 14.67
N PRO A 157 16.63 -1.18 14.70
CA PRO A 157 17.79 -1.79 15.38
C PRO A 157 19.14 -1.35 14.78
N THR A 158 19.23 -1.21 13.46
CA THR A 158 20.45 -0.81 12.75
C THR A 158 20.41 0.68 12.39
N PRO A 159 21.49 1.46 12.60
CA PRO A 159 21.57 2.86 12.20
C PRO A 159 21.33 3.10 10.70
N ILE A 160 20.71 4.23 10.40
CA ILE A 160 20.33 4.69 9.06
C ILE A 160 21.41 5.62 8.52
N GLU A 161 21.77 5.47 7.25
CA GLU A 161 22.74 6.34 6.58
C GLU A 161 22.26 7.79 6.48
N MET A 162 23.20 8.72 6.58
CA MET A 162 22.99 10.16 6.31
C MET A 162 23.77 10.55 5.04
N ARG A 163 23.30 10.08 3.88
CA ARG A 163 23.95 10.27 2.58
C ARG A 163 23.04 11.00 1.60
N ALA A 164 23.62 11.85 0.76
CA ALA A 164 22.85 12.54 -0.29
C ALA A 164 23.68 12.95 -1.50
N VAL A 165 23.02 13.13 -2.64
CA VAL A 165 23.53 13.84 -3.82
C VAL A 165 22.92 15.24 -3.90
N VAL A 166 23.76 16.23 -4.16
CA VAL A 166 23.41 17.64 -4.26
C VAL A 166 23.62 18.10 -5.70
N VAL A 167 22.61 18.76 -6.28
CA VAL A 167 22.75 19.48 -7.55
C VAL A 167 22.34 20.93 -7.32
N ALA A 168 23.22 21.87 -7.66
CA ALA A 168 23.02 23.28 -7.39
C ALA A 168 23.36 24.16 -8.61
N PRO A 169 22.75 25.36 -8.74
CA PRO A 169 23.10 26.31 -9.78
C PRO A 169 24.51 26.87 -9.55
N LYS A 170 25.32 26.84 -10.60
CA LYS A 170 26.65 27.44 -10.62
C LYS A 170 26.54 28.96 -10.79
N GLY A 171 27.21 29.70 -9.92
CA GLY A 171 27.32 31.16 -10.02
C GLY A 171 26.05 31.95 -9.65
N ALA A 172 25.00 31.31 -9.12
CA ALA A 172 23.85 32.05 -8.63
C ALA A 172 24.20 32.80 -7.33
N THR A 173 23.79 34.05 -7.25
CA THR A 173 23.97 34.90 -6.06
C THR A 173 22.75 34.83 -5.13
N GLY A 174 22.95 35.20 -3.86
CA GLY A 174 21.88 35.23 -2.85
C GLY A 174 21.44 33.85 -2.34
N LYS A 175 20.41 33.85 -1.49
CA LYS A 175 19.81 32.62 -0.99
C LYS A 175 18.87 32.02 -2.03
N ARG A 176 18.94 30.70 -2.24
CA ARG A 176 18.15 29.97 -3.25
C ARG A 176 17.21 28.98 -2.56
N PRO A 177 15.97 28.79 -3.05
CA PRO A 177 15.06 27.78 -2.49
C PRO A 177 15.69 26.39 -2.49
N LEU A 178 15.31 25.56 -1.51
CA LEU A 178 15.79 24.19 -1.38
C LEU A 178 14.70 23.20 -1.84
N ALA A 179 15.05 22.25 -2.69
CA ALA A 179 14.23 21.09 -3.00
C ALA A 179 14.91 19.82 -2.46
N LEU A 180 14.24 19.10 -1.56
CA LEU A 180 14.74 17.85 -1.00
C LEU A 180 13.95 16.67 -1.57
N PHE A 181 14.65 15.67 -2.09
CA PHE A 181 14.11 14.45 -2.64
C PHE A 181 14.35 13.28 -1.68
N LEU A 182 13.37 12.38 -1.57
CA LEU A 182 13.43 11.14 -0.81
C LEU A 182 12.93 9.99 -1.68
N HIS A 183 13.79 9.00 -1.93
CA HIS A 183 13.38 7.80 -2.66
C HIS A 183 12.46 6.90 -1.82
N GLY A 184 11.72 6.04 -2.52
CA GLY A 184 10.79 5.08 -1.93
C GLY A 184 11.45 3.78 -1.49
N ARG A 185 10.62 2.76 -1.26
CA ARG A 185 11.09 1.42 -0.89
C ARG A 185 11.52 0.65 -2.14
N HIS A 186 12.70 0.05 -2.04
CA HIS A 186 13.29 -0.85 -3.03
C HIS A 186 14.29 -1.76 -2.31
N TYR A 187 14.81 -2.80 -2.98
CA TYR A 187 15.94 -3.56 -2.43
C TYR A 187 17.15 -2.65 -2.17
N THR A 188 17.94 -3.03 -1.17
CA THR A 188 18.95 -2.15 -0.57
C THR A 188 20.35 -2.43 -1.05
N CYS A 189 20.61 -3.69 -1.43
CA CYS A 189 21.91 -4.17 -1.81
C CYS A 189 21.85 -5.00 -3.10
N TYR A 190 22.91 -4.93 -3.89
CA TYR A 190 23.08 -5.71 -5.12
C TYR A 190 24.53 -6.16 -5.27
N LYS A 191 24.75 -7.24 -6.02
CA LYS A 191 26.08 -7.70 -6.39
C LYS A 191 26.40 -7.23 -7.82
N PRO A 192 27.47 -6.43 -8.01
CA PRO A 192 27.81 -5.89 -9.32
C PRO A 192 28.05 -6.97 -10.37
N GLY A 193 27.51 -6.76 -11.58
CA GLY A 193 27.67 -7.68 -12.71
C GLY A 193 26.81 -8.94 -12.66
N THR A 194 25.81 -8.99 -11.78
CA THR A 194 24.86 -10.10 -11.62
C THR A 194 23.46 -9.57 -11.33
N GLU A 195 22.44 -10.43 -11.41
CA GLU A 195 21.06 -10.13 -11.02
C GLU A 195 20.80 -10.32 -9.50
N ASP A 196 21.84 -10.64 -8.72
CA ASP A 196 21.70 -10.90 -7.29
C ASP A 196 21.41 -9.60 -6.52
N ILE A 197 20.23 -9.55 -5.86
CA ILE A 197 19.76 -8.43 -5.04
C ILE A 197 19.26 -8.91 -3.68
N THR A 198 19.46 -8.11 -2.63
CA THR A 198 18.97 -8.39 -1.27
C THR A 198 18.41 -7.14 -0.58
N GLY A 199 17.57 -7.36 0.43
CA GLY A 199 17.06 -6.33 1.34
C GLY A 199 17.88 -6.18 2.63
N ASP A 200 19.13 -6.66 2.67
CA ASP A 200 19.95 -6.61 3.88
C ASP A 200 20.46 -5.18 4.16
N TRP A 201 20.75 -4.88 5.43
CA TRP A 201 21.42 -3.64 5.81
C TRP A 201 22.24 -3.79 7.11
N PRO A 202 23.49 -3.32 7.15
CA PRO A 202 24.29 -2.80 6.02
C PRO A 202 24.56 -3.88 4.96
N CYS A 203 24.99 -3.49 3.76
CA CYS A 203 25.27 -4.46 2.71
C CYS A 203 26.39 -5.45 3.13
N PRO A 204 26.16 -6.77 2.98
CA PRO A 204 27.20 -7.78 3.23
C PRO A 204 28.43 -7.57 2.33
N THR A 205 29.55 -8.17 2.74
CA THR A 205 30.79 -8.16 1.94
C THR A 205 30.54 -8.70 0.53
N GLY A 206 31.03 -7.98 -0.48
CA GLY A 206 30.84 -8.32 -1.89
C GLY A 206 29.58 -7.71 -2.53
N LEU A 207 28.66 -7.16 -1.72
CA LEU A 207 27.50 -6.41 -2.20
C LEU A 207 27.74 -4.90 -2.05
N LYS A 208 27.06 -4.13 -2.90
CA LYS A 208 27.02 -2.66 -2.87
C LYS A 208 25.61 -2.20 -2.55
N SER A 209 25.50 -1.01 -1.96
CA SER A 209 24.19 -0.38 -1.76
C SER A 209 23.64 0.14 -3.09
N VAL A 210 22.35 -0.13 -3.34
CA VAL A 210 21.64 0.40 -4.51
C VAL A 210 21.58 1.92 -4.40
N PRO A 211 22.06 2.69 -5.39
CA PRO A 211 22.18 4.14 -5.26
C PRO A 211 20.86 4.88 -5.55
N SER A 212 19.71 4.40 -5.06
CA SER A 212 18.37 4.91 -5.40
C SER A 212 18.19 6.42 -5.23
N TYR A 213 18.92 7.06 -4.32
CA TYR A 213 18.92 8.52 -4.16
C TYR A 213 19.50 9.29 -5.37
N ARG A 214 20.26 8.64 -6.26
CA ARG A 214 20.75 9.23 -7.53
C ARG A 214 19.70 9.23 -8.64
N GLY A 215 18.61 8.49 -8.48
CA GLY A 215 17.54 8.32 -9.46
C GLY A 215 16.87 9.60 -9.97
N TYR A 216 16.98 10.70 -9.21
CA TYR A 216 16.35 11.99 -9.48
C TYR A 216 17.30 13.01 -10.10
N LEU A 217 18.48 12.60 -10.57
CA LEU A 217 19.48 13.53 -11.11
C LEU A 217 18.94 14.40 -12.25
N ARG A 218 18.06 13.87 -13.11
CA ARG A 218 17.41 14.65 -14.19
C ARG A 218 16.50 15.75 -13.61
N ASP A 219 15.66 15.41 -12.63
CA ASP A 219 14.77 16.37 -11.95
C ASP A 219 15.57 17.44 -11.20
N GLN A 220 16.61 17.00 -10.48
CA GLN A 220 17.52 17.85 -9.74
C GLN A 220 18.27 18.83 -10.67
N GLN A 221 18.73 18.36 -11.83
CA GLN A 221 19.38 19.21 -12.83
C GLN A 221 18.41 20.22 -13.45
N LEU A 222 17.17 19.83 -13.76
CA LEU A 222 16.16 20.76 -14.25
C LEU A 222 15.90 21.87 -13.22
N LEU A 223 15.57 21.51 -11.98
CA LEU A 223 15.35 22.49 -10.92
C LEU A 223 16.60 23.34 -10.64
N ALA A 224 17.79 22.73 -10.59
CA ALA A 224 19.03 23.49 -10.38
C ALA A 224 19.32 24.47 -11.52
N SER A 225 19.03 24.12 -12.78
CA SER A 225 19.16 25.05 -13.91
C SER A 225 18.19 26.24 -13.81
N GLN A 226 17.03 26.03 -13.17
CA GLN A 226 16.05 27.07 -12.81
C GLN A 226 16.41 27.82 -11.52
N GLY A 227 17.49 27.40 -10.88
CA GLY A 227 18.13 28.07 -9.76
C GLY A 227 17.63 27.62 -8.38
N TYR A 228 17.19 26.38 -8.24
CA TYR A 228 16.95 25.75 -6.93
C TYR A 228 18.22 25.04 -6.44
N VAL A 229 18.51 25.07 -5.15
CA VAL A 229 19.47 24.10 -4.58
C VAL A 229 18.70 22.81 -4.35
N THR A 230 19.21 21.69 -4.85
CA THR A 230 18.53 20.40 -4.72
C THR A 230 19.38 19.41 -3.96
N VAL A 231 18.75 18.54 -3.19
CA VAL A 231 19.40 17.46 -2.44
C VAL A 231 18.52 16.22 -2.47
N SER A 232 19.07 15.07 -2.81
CA SER A 232 18.35 13.79 -2.78
C SER A 232 19.02 12.84 -1.81
N ILE A 233 18.26 12.35 -0.82
CA ILE A 233 18.79 11.61 0.33
C ILE A 233 18.53 10.10 0.21
N SER A 234 19.45 9.30 0.74
CA SER A 234 19.37 7.83 0.81
C SER A 234 18.58 7.37 2.03
N ALA A 235 17.77 6.32 1.87
CA ALA A 235 16.89 5.73 2.89
C ALA A 235 16.88 4.18 2.84
N ASN A 236 17.93 3.55 2.30
CA ASN A 236 18.06 2.09 2.22
C ASN A 236 18.09 1.45 3.60
N GLY A 237 18.71 2.08 4.60
CA GLY A 237 18.66 1.59 5.97
C GLY A 237 17.24 1.51 6.53
N ILE A 238 16.33 2.38 6.08
CA ILE A 238 14.90 2.30 6.46
C ILE A 238 14.24 1.14 5.70
N ASN A 239 14.44 1.05 4.37
CA ASN A 239 13.86 -0.01 3.53
C ASN A 239 14.11 -1.42 4.09
N ALA A 240 15.32 -1.70 4.58
CA ALA A 240 15.69 -3.03 5.10
C ALA A 240 14.98 -3.43 6.40
N GLN A 241 14.37 -2.47 7.10
CA GLN A 241 13.86 -2.65 8.47
C GLN A 241 12.38 -2.22 8.61
N ASP A 242 11.79 -1.66 7.55
CA ASP A 242 10.48 -1.03 7.63
C ASP A 242 9.30 -2.02 7.75
N ALA A 243 9.52 -3.30 7.46
CA ALA A 243 8.52 -4.35 7.65
C ALA A 243 8.23 -4.64 9.14
N ASP A 244 9.15 -4.30 10.04
CA ASP A 244 9.05 -4.59 11.48
C ASP A 244 8.38 -3.45 12.29
N VAL A 245 7.92 -2.38 11.63
CA VAL A 245 7.29 -1.22 12.28
C VAL A 245 5.88 -0.94 11.74
N GLU A 246 4.95 -0.52 12.60
CA GLU A 246 3.52 -0.40 12.28
C GLU A 246 3.22 0.54 11.09
N ASP A 247 3.99 1.61 10.95
CA ASP A 247 3.78 2.66 9.95
C ASP A 247 4.65 2.47 8.69
N ALA A 248 5.29 1.31 8.52
CA ALA A 248 6.22 1.02 7.40
C ALA A 248 7.31 2.09 7.22
N GLY A 249 7.77 2.68 8.32
CA GLY A 249 8.89 3.61 8.33
C GLY A 249 8.52 5.05 7.95
N ALA A 250 7.24 5.41 7.85
CA ALA A 250 6.82 6.79 7.57
C ALA A 250 7.40 7.80 8.58
N GLN A 251 7.35 7.50 9.88
CA GLN A 251 7.93 8.34 10.95
C GLN A 251 9.46 8.38 10.90
N ALA A 252 10.11 7.27 10.53
CA ALA A 252 11.56 7.22 10.36
C ALA A 252 12.02 8.07 9.16
N ARG A 253 11.31 7.99 8.03
CA ARG A 253 11.54 8.83 6.84
C ARG A 253 11.33 10.31 7.15
N SER A 254 10.28 10.65 7.88
CA SER A 254 10.07 12.02 8.38
C SER A 254 11.24 12.52 9.22
N SER A 255 11.69 11.70 10.17
CA SER A 255 12.83 12.02 11.03
C SER A 255 14.10 12.24 10.21
N LEU A 256 14.37 11.36 9.24
CA LEU A 256 15.53 11.46 8.34
C LEU A 256 15.50 12.77 7.52
N VAL A 257 14.37 13.10 6.89
CA VAL A 257 14.19 14.36 6.16
C VAL A 257 14.46 15.57 7.07
N ARG A 258 13.87 15.59 8.27
CA ARG A 258 14.01 16.70 9.23
C ARG A 258 15.44 16.81 9.77
N LEU A 259 16.17 15.70 9.95
CA LEU A 259 17.59 15.69 10.29
C LEU A 259 18.44 16.31 9.18
N HIS A 260 18.18 15.98 7.92
CA HIS A 260 18.86 16.63 6.79
C HIS A 260 18.54 18.12 6.69
N LEU A 261 17.27 18.53 6.83
CA LEU A 261 16.88 19.95 6.85
C LEU A 261 17.55 20.71 7.99
N ALA A 262 17.72 20.09 9.16
CA ALA A 262 18.45 20.68 10.27
C ALA A 262 19.93 20.93 9.96
N ARG A 263 20.59 20.01 9.24
CA ARG A 263 21.95 20.20 8.72
C ARG A 263 22.02 21.31 7.68
N TRP A 264 21.08 21.37 6.75
CA TRP A 264 21.01 22.46 5.77
C TRP A 264 20.77 23.82 6.43
N ALA A 265 19.95 23.89 7.48
CA ALA A 265 19.77 25.10 8.28
C ALA A 265 21.07 25.50 9.00
N GLU A 266 21.80 24.54 9.55
CA GLU A 266 23.11 24.76 10.18
C GLU A 266 24.16 25.26 9.17
N TRP A 267 24.30 24.60 8.03
CA TRP A 267 25.24 24.97 6.97
C TRP A 267 24.91 26.32 6.33
N SER A 268 23.62 26.67 6.23
CA SER A 268 23.21 27.99 5.72
C SER A 268 23.55 29.12 6.69
N ALA A 269 23.57 28.85 7.99
CA ALA A 269 23.99 29.79 9.03
C ALA A 269 25.52 29.84 9.19
N HIS A 270 26.20 28.70 9.08
CA HIS A 270 27.64 28.54 9.26
C HIS A 270 28.28 27.79 8.07
N PRO A 271 28.45 28.42 6.89
CA PRO A 271 28.90 27.73 5.68
C PRO A 271 30.26 27.04 5.80
N ALA A 272 31.13 27.49 6.70
CA ALA A 272 32.45 26.90 6.91
C ALA A 272 32.41 25.46 7.45
N THR A 273 31.30 25.04 8.10
CA THR A 273 31.13 23.67 8.62
C THR A 273 30.50 22.73 7.60
N ALA A 274 30.09 23.24 6.44
CA ALA A 274 29.42 22.46 5.42
C ALA A 274 30.40 21.57 4.63
N PRO A 275 29.96 20.38 4.17
CA PRO A 275 30.68 19.58 3.17
C PRO A 275 31.02 20.42 1.93
N ALA A 276 32.10 20.06 1.23
CA ALA A 276 32.62 20.85 0.10
C ALA A 276 31.55 21.16 -0.96
N VAL A 277 30.72 20.18 -1.35
CA VAL A 277 29.64 20.38 -2.32
C VAL A 277 28.62 21.43 -1.87
N VAL A 278 28.28 21.46 -0.58
CA VAL A 278 27.33 22.43 0.00
C VAL A 278 27.97 23.80 0.14
N ARG A 279 29.24 23.85 0.55
CA ARG A 279 30.01 25.11 0.68
C ARG A 279 30.18 25.83 -0.64
N ASN A 280 30.33 25.07 -1.74
CA ASN A 280 30.48 25.59 -3.09
C ASN A 280 29.13 25.90 -3.77
N ALA A 281 28.02 25.47 -3.18
CA ALA A 281 26.68 25.81 -3.63
C ALA A 281 26.25 27.19 -3.10
N PRO A 282 25.31 27.88 -3.77
CA PRO A 282 24.63 29.04 -3.20
C PRO A 282 23.93 28.68 -1.89
N ARG A 283 23.84 29.64 -0.97
CA ARG A 283 23.20 29.41 0.33
C ARG A 283 21.75 28.99 0.15
N ALA A 284 21.32 27.95 0.86
CA ALA A 284 19.93 27.51 0.83
C ALA A 284 19.01 28.46 1.62
N ASP A 285 17.81 28.67 1.11
CA ASP A 285 16.73 29.43 1.74
C ASP A 285 15.72 28.47 2.37
N LEU A 286 15.91 28.17 3.64
CA LEU A 286 15.07 27.24 4.38
C LEU A 286 13.66 27.80 4.64
N SER A 287 13.35 29.05 4.30
CA SER A 287 11.97 29.57 4.32
C SER A 287 11.14 29.14 3.10
N ARG A 288 11.79 28.55 2.10
CA ARG A 288 11.24 28.11 0.82
C ARG A 288 11.72 26.69 0.50
N VAL A 289 11.17 25.71 1.21
CA VAL A 289 11.48 24.29 1.02
C VAL A 289 10.37 23.59 0.23
N LEU A 290 10.75 22.90 -0.84
CA LEU A 290 9.95 21.88 -1.51
C LEU A 290 10.42 20.51 -1.04
N LEU A 291 9.50 19.61 -0.71
CA LEU A 291 9.82 18.20 -0.53
C LEU A 291 9.26 17.39 -1.70
N VAL A 292 10.05 16.47 -2.23
CA VAL A 292 9.67 15.53 -3.29
C VAL A 292 9.90 14.13 -2.75
N GLY A 293 8.89 13.27 -2.83
CA GLY A 293 8.99 11.89 -2.35
C GLY A 293 8.33 10.91 -3.31
N HIS A 294 8.93 9.74 -3.46
CA HIS A 294 8.44 8.66 -4.33
C HIS A 294 8.00 7.46 -3.49
N SER A 295 6.86 6.83 -3.79
CA SER A 295 6.39 5.61 -3.12
C SER A 295 6.29 5.80 -1.57
N ARG A 296 6.84 4.96 -0.69
CA ARG A 296 6.94 5.25 0.78
C ARG A 296 7.65 6.56 1.09
N GLY A 297 8.54 7.01 0.19
CA GLY A 297 9.20 8.31 0.28
C GLY A 297 8.21 9.46 0.17
N GLY A 298 7.14 9.31 -0.63
CA GLY A 298 6.01 10.24 -0.71
C GLY A 298 5.28 10.37 0.63
N GLU A 299 4.92 9.26 1.26
CA GLU A 299 4.35 9.26 2.61
C GLU A 299 5.30 9.87 3.64
N GLY A 300 6.59 9.55 3.52
CA GLY A 300 7.65 10.09 4.37
C GLY A 300 7.78 11.61 4.29
N VAL A 301 7.74 12.21 3.10
CA VAL A 301 7.80 13.69 2.96
C VAL A 301 6.50 14.37 3.37
N ASN A 302 5.33 13.75 3.15
CA ASN A 302 4.07 14.22 3.70
C ASN A 302 4.13 14.22 5.24
N ARG A 303 4.62 13.14 5.84
CA ARG A 303 4.82 13.05 7.29
C ARG A 303 5.83 14.09 7.79
N ALA A 304 6.92 14.34 7.06
CA ALA A 304 7.88 15.39 7.40
C ALA A 304 7.26 16.79 7.40
N ALA A 305 6.36 17.07 6.45
CA ALA A 305 5.59 18.30 6.38
C ALA A 305 4.63 18.43 7.57
N MET A 306 3.91 17.36 7.89
CA MET A 306 3.04 17.32 9.08
C MET A 306 3.83 17.52 10.37
N ASP A 307 4.91 16.77 10.60
CA ASP A 307 5.71 16.78 11.83
C ASP A 307 6.47 18.10 12.02
N SER A 308 6.70 18.86 10.95
CA SER A 308 7.27 20.21 11.02
C SER A 308 6.25 21.25 11.53
N LEU A 309 4.95 21.00 11.33
CA LEU A 309 3.85 21.85 11.83
C LEU A 309 3.32 21.36 13.19
N TYR A 310 3.20 20.04 13.34
CA TYR A 310 2.55 19.34 14.44
C TYR A 310 3.49 18.23 14.96
N PRO A 311 4.46 18.58 15.83
CA PRO A 311 5.51 17.64 16.23
C PRO A 311 4.99 16.33 16.82
N PRO A 312 5.60 15.18 16.47
CA PRO A 312 5.24 13.87 17.02
C PRO A 312 5.65 13.74 18.51
N PRO A 313 5.18 12.68 19.19
CA PRO A 313 5.67 12.33 20.52
C PRO A 313 7.19 12.09 20.52
N ALA A 314 7.91 12.61 21.52
CA ALA A 314 9.37 12.51 21.60
C ALA A 314 9.94 11.07 21.62
N ALA A 315 9.12 10.08 22.01
CA ALA A 315 9.48 8.66 21.98
C ALA A 315 9.50 8.08 20.56
N GLN A 316 8.73 8.67 19.65
CA GLN A 316 8.61 8.28 18.25
C GLN A 316 9.46 9.16 17.32
N ASP A 317 9.87 10.36 17.77
CA ASP A 317 10.63 11.31 16.94
C ASP A 317 12.15 11.06 16.98
N GLY A 318 12.74 10.83 15.80
CA GLY A 318 14.19 10.82 15.63
C GLY A 318 14.81 12.22 15.54
N TYR A 319 14.01 13.26 15.32
CA TYR A 319 14.46 14.66 15.29
C TYR A 319 13.92 15.45 16.49
N ARG A 320 14.82 15.98 17.32
CA ARG A 320 14.43 16.72 18.55
C ARG A 320 14.78 18.20 18.55
N GLY A 321 15.34 18.71 17.45
CA GLY A 321 15.75 20.10 17.34
C GLY A 321 14.59 21.07 17.03
N PRO A 322 14.82 22.38 17.09
CA PRO A 322 13.83 23.37 16.66
C PRO A 322 13.63 23.32 15.15
N VAL A 323 12.40 23.46 14.67
CA VAL A 323 12.10 23.58 13.23
C VAL A 323 12.58 24.95 12.75
N ARG A 324 13.62 24.97 11.91
CA ARG A 324 14.24 26.18 11.33
C ARG A 324 14.01 26.31 9.82
N TRP A 325 12.91 25.74 9.36
CA TRP A 325 12.52 25.72 7.95
C TRP A 325 11.02 25.90 7.80
N LYS A 326 10.59 26.23 6.59
CA LYS A 326 9.18 26.26 6.18
C LYS A 326 9.02 25.46 4.91
N ILE A 327 8.34 24.33 5.04
CA ILE A 327 7.91 23.51 3.90
C ILE A 327 6.73 24.24 3.26
N ARG A 328 6.90 24.63 1.99
CA ARG A 328 5.95 25.45 1.23
C ARG A 328 5.12 24.63 0.26
N GLY A 329 5.55 23.42 -0.05
CA GLY A 329 4.77 22.44 -0.78
C GLY A 329 5.43 21.07 -0.81
N THR A 330 4.68 20.07 -1.25
CA THR A 330 5.16 18.70 -1.47
C THR A 330 4.84 18.24 -2.90
N VAL A 331 5.69 17.36 -3.44
CA VAL A 331 5.39 16.57 -4.64
C VAL A 331 5.48 15.10 -4.25
N LEU A 332 4.42 14.35 -4.53
CA LEU A 332 4.29 12.96 -4.11
C LEU A 332 4.16 12.11 -5.37
N ILE A 333 5.18 11.32 -5.71
CA ILE A 333 5.21 10.49 -6.91
C ILE A 333 4.78 9.08 -6.51
N GLY A 334 3.76 8.53 -7.17
CA GLY A 334 3.20 7.20 -6.87
C GLY A 334 3.18 6.84 -5.38
N PRO A 335 2.69 7.72 -4.47
CA PRO A 335 3.01 7.55 -3.04
C PRO A 335 2.12 6.51 -2.35
N THR A 336 2.66 5.83 -1.33
CA THR A 336 1.82 5.14 -0.33
C THR A 336 1.04 6.14 0.51
N ILE A 337 0.02 5.63 1.21
CA ILE A 337 -0.71 6.38 2.21
C ILE A 337 -1.29 5.45 3.29
N PHE A 338 -0.46 4.59 3.87
CA PHE A 338 -0.92 3.56 4.82
C PHE A 338 -1.68 4.17 6.02
N GLY A 339 -1.25 5.34 6.48
CA GLY A 339 -1.95 6.03 7.56
C GLY A 339 -3.22 6.79 7.16
N GLN A 340 -3.47 7.03 5.86
CA GLN A 340 -4.52 7.93 5.36
C GLN A 340 -4.54 9.31 6.04
N ASN A 341 -3.34 9.87 6.25
CA ASN A 341 -3.11 11.11 6.99
C ASN A 341 -2.42 12.19 6.14
N PRO A 342 -3.10 12.74 5.12
CA PRO A 342 -2.53 13.83 4.32
C PRO A 342 -2.42 15.12 5.14
N VAL A 343 -1.34 15.89 4.92
CA VAL A 343 -1.16 17.19 5.58
C VAL A 343 -1.95 18.30 4.87
N ALA A 344 -3.17 18.56 5.32
CA ALA A 344 -4.12 19.50 4.69
C ALA A 344 -3.69 20.99 4.67
N ASP A 345 -2.62 21.37 5.39
CA ASP A 345 -2.15 22.75 5.53
C ASP A 345 -0.84 23.03 4.77
N VAL A 346 -0.41 22.12 3.90
CA VAL A 346 0.76 22.28 3.02
C VAL A 346 0.34 21.92 1.60
N PRO A 347 0.45 22.82 0.61
CA PRO A 347 0.09 22.50 -0.77
C PRO A 347 0.81 21.26 -1.31
N SER A 348 0.12 20.44 -2.08
CA SER A 348 0.69 19.22 -2.67
C SER A 348 0.31 19.03 -4.14
N ALA A 349 1.21 18.37 -4.87
CA ALA A 349 0.92 17.79 -6.18
C ALA A 349 1.29 16.30 -6.17
N THR A 350 0.31 15.44 -6.37
CA THR A 350 0.48 13.98 -6.37
C THR A 350 0.51 13.49 -7.82
N ILE A 351 1.63 12.92 -8.25
CA ILE A 351 1.76 12.25 -9.55
C ILE A 351 1.28 10.81 -9.41
N LEU A 352 0.29 10.41 -10.20
CA LEU A 352 -0.28 9.06 -10.27
C LEU A 352 0.15 8.40 -11.59
N PRO A 353 1.06 7.41 -11.57
CA PRO A 353 1.45 6.68 -12.78
C PRO A 353 0.30 5.77 -13.26
N GLY A 354 -0.22 5.96 -14.47
CA GLY A 354 -1.43 5.23 -14.90
C GLY A 354 -1.26 3.72 -15.12
N CYS A 355 -0.02 3.24 -15.15
CA CYS A 355 0.40 1.85 -15.27
C CYS A 355 1.36 1.47 -14.13
N ASP A 356 1.12 2.04 -12.93
CA ASP A 356 1.77 1.65 -11.69
C ASP A 356 1.45 0.19 -11.38
N GLY A 357 2.45 -0.68 -11.36
CA GLY A 357 2.34 -2.10 -11.02
C GLY A 357 2.73 -2.41 -9.58
N ASP A 358 3.42 -1.49 -8.91
CA ASP A 358 3.79 -1.57 -7.49
C ASP A 358 2.61 -1.10 -6.61
N VAL A 359 2.25 0.18 -6.68
CA VAL A 359 1.10 0.81 -6.00
C VAL A 359 -0.11 0.88 -6.94
N SER A 360 -0.56 -0.29 -7.40
CA SER A 360 -1.53 -0.44 -8.49
C SER A 360 -2.92 0.15 -8.25
N ASP A 361 -3.33 0.35 -6.99
CA ASP A 361 -4.58 1.02 -6.65
C ASP A 361 -4.50 2.56 -6.77
N LEU A 362 -3.31 3.12 -6.99
CA LEU A 362 -3.02 4.55 -7.04
C LEU A 362 -3.54 5.30 -5.80
N GLN A 363 -3.42 4.68 -4.63
CA GLN A 363 -3.88 5.23 -3.34
C GLN A 363 -3.38 6.66 -3.03
N GLY A 364 -2.34 7.14 -3.72
CA GLY A 364 -1.91 8.54 -3.66
C GLY A 364 -3.01 9.57 -3.93
N GLU A 365 -4.09 9.22 -4.62
CA GLU A 365 -5.29 10.07 -4.78
C GLU A 365 -5.88 10.54 -3.44
N VAL A 366 -5.72 9.75 -2.36
CA VAL A 366 -6.17 10.11 -1.01
C VAL A 366 -5.43 11.33 -0.44
N TYR A 367 -4.25 11.70 -0.97
CA TYR A 367 -3.60 12.98 -0.62
C TYR A 367 -4.34 14.22 -1.11
N VAL A 368 -5.27 14.04 -2.06
CA VAL A 368 -6.17 15.08 -2.54
C VAL A 368 -7.48 14.96 -1.79
N ASP A 369 -8.14 13.81 -1.92
CA ASP A 369 -9.49 13.59 -1.38
C ASP A 369 -9.55 13.68 0.14
N GLY A 370 -8.57 13.11 0.84
CA GLY A 370 -8.50 13.05 2.30
C GLY A 370 -8.22 14.39 2.99
N THR A 371 -7.98 15.47 2.24
CA THR A 371 -7.79 16.82 2.81
C THR A 371 -9.08 17.61 2.97
N ARG A 372 -10.17 17.15 2.33
CA ARG A 372 -11.48 17.82 2.39
C ARG A 372 -12.00 17.88 3.82
N GLY A 373 -12.34 19.09 4.28
CA GLY A 373 -12.96 19.31 5.59
C GLY A 373 -12.05 19.06 6.81
N VAL A 374 -10.81 18.63 6.61
CA VAL A 374 -9.86 18.36 7.72
C VAL A 374 -9.32 19.65 8.34
N SER A 375 -9.03 20.67 7.52
CA SER A 375 -8.55 21.99 7.96
C SER A 375 -9.25 23.12 7.19
N LYS A 376 -8.59 24.27 7.02
CA LYS A 376 -9.15 25.48 6.39
C LYS A 376 -9.38 25.38 4.88
N GLY A 377 -8.85 24.36 4.21
CA GLY A 377 -9.00 24.18 2.75
C GLY A 377 -8.24 25.19 1.88
N THR A 378 -7.37 26.03 2.46
CA THR A 378 -6.65 27.08 1.69
C THR A 378 -5.48 26.54 0.86
N ALA A 379 -4.93 25.37 1.19
CA ALA A 379 -3.86 24.74 0.42
C ALA A 379 -4.42 24.11 -0.86
N LEU A 380 -3.70 24.23 -1.98
CA LEU A 380 -4.03 23.46 -3.19
C LEU A 380 -3.51 22.03 -3.02
N HIS A 381 -4.37 21.04 -3.21
CA HIS A 381 -3.99 19.64 -3.33
C HIS A 381 -4.40 19.14 -4.70
N SER A 382 -3.42 18.75 -5.52
CA SER A 382 -3.58 18.40 -6.93
C SER A 382 -3.26 16.93 -7.16
N ALA A 383 -4.08 16.25 -7.97
CA ALA A 383 -3.75 14.96 -8.55
C ALA A 383 -3.31 15.19 -10.01
N VAL A 384 -2.26 14.49 -10.41
CA VAL A 384 -1.61 14.56 -11.71
C VAL A 384 -1.51 13.13 -12.26
N TYR A 385 -2.53 12.70 -12.98
CA TYR A 385 -2.58 11.37 -13.60
C TYR A 385 -1.75 11.40 -14.89
N VAL A 386 -0.74 10.53 -14.98
CA VAL A 386 0.14 10.38 -16.15
C VAL A 386 -0.20 9.07 -16.83
N GLU A 387 -0.96 9.17 -17.92
CA GLU A 387 -1.40 8.00 -18.68
C GLU A 387 -0.19 7.19 -19.19
N GLY A 388 -0.22 5.87 -19.02
CA GLY A 388 0.84 5.00 -19.51
C GLY A 388 2.14 5.01 -18.73
N ALA A 389 2.25 5.79 -17.64
CA ALA A 389 3.46 5.84 -16.83
C ALA A 389 3.53 4.68 -15.83
N ASP A 390 4.72 4.14 -15.71
CA ASP A 390 5.20 3.12 -14.80
C ASP A 390 5.57 3.73 -13.44
N HIS A 391 5.54 2.93 -12.37
CA HIS A 391 5.98 3.39 -11.06
C HIS A 391 7.49 3.65 -11.05
N ASN A 392 8.27 2.65 -11.48
CA ASN A 392 9.71 2.66 -11.32
C ASN A 392 10.40 3.71 -12.18
N PHE A 393 9.84 4.03 -13.35
CA PHE A 393 10.50 4.89 -14.33
C PHE A 393 10.51 6.39 -13.95
N PHE A 394 10.08 6.77 -12.75
CA PHE A 394 10.39 8.07 -12.16
C PHE A 394 11.74 8.10 -11.43
N ASN A 395 12.43 6.96 -11.27
CA ASN A 395 13.75 6.85 -10.66
C ASN A 395 14.71 6.11 -11.61
N THR A 396 15.74 6.78 -12.13
CA THR A 396 16.63 6.16 -13.13
C THR A 396 17.38 4.93 -12.61
N GLU A 397 17.54 4.79 -11.29
CA GLU A 397 18.19 3.63 -10.66
C GLU A 397 17.24 2.44 -10.45
N TRP A 398 15.97 2.59 -10.84
CA TRP A 398 14.97 1.52 -10.87
C TRP A 398 14.50 1.22 -12.31
N THR A 399 14.96 2.01 -13.29
CA THR A 399 14.62 1.89 -14.71
C THR A 399 15.57 0.91 -15.43
N PRO A 400 15.05 -0.14 -16.08
CA PRO A 400 15.85 -1.04 -16.92
C PRO A 400 16.66 -0.29 -17.99
N GLY A 401 17.92 -0.67 -18.16
CA GLY A 401 18.84 -0.05 -19.12
C GLY A 401 19.40 1.32 -18.71
N GLN A 402 18.98 1.89 -17.56
CA GLN A 402 19.53 3.14 -17.02
C GLN A 402 20.20 2.98 -15.65
N ALA A 403 19.76 2.01 -14.86
CA ALA A 403 20.22 1.78 -13.49
C ALA A 403 21.65 1.19 -13.37
N GLU A 404 22.35 1.52 -12.27
CA GLU A 404 23.64 0.87 -11.92
C GLU A 404 23.42 -0.55 -11.33
N ALA A 405 22.31 -0.76 -10.63
CA ALA A 405 21.89 -2.04 -10.09
C ALA A 405 20.92 -2.75 -11.07
N PRO A 406 20.60 -4.04 -10.87
CA PRO A 406 19.43 -4.66 -11.50
C PRO A 406 18.21 -3.75 -11.37
N ALA A 407 17.25 -3.84 -12.27
CA ALA A 407 16.07 -2.99 -12.34
C ALA A 407 14.96 -3.69 -13.13
N SER A 408 13.70 -3.33 -12.88
CA SER A 408 12.54 -3.99 -13.51
C SER A 408 11.44 -2.98 -13.84
N ASP A 409 10.72 -3.25 -14.93
CA ASP A 409 9.38 -2.70 -15.17
C ASP A 409 8.42 -3.36 -14.16
N ASP A 410 7.75 -2.58 -13.31
CA ASP A 410 6.89 -3.13 -12.24
C ASP A 410 5.50 -3.53 -12.74
N PHE A 411 5.12 -3.14 -13.96
CA PHE A 411 3.90 -3.62 -14.57
C PHE A 411 4.06 -5.05 -15.07
N TYR A 412 3.19 -5.95 -14.63
CA TYR A 412 3.24 -7.36 -15.03
C TYR A 412 2.85 -7.52 -16.51
N ASP A 413 3.82 -7.89 -17.35
CA ASP A 413 3.63 -8.22 -18.78
C ASP A 413 3.73 -9.73 -18.99
N ASP A 414 2.60 -10.34 -19.37
CA ASP A 414 2.54 -11.73 -19.83
C ASP A 414 2.62 -11.71 -21.37
N PRO A 415 3.66 -12.29 -21.99
CA PRO A 415 3.80 -12.34 -23.45
C PRO A 415 2.61 -12.98 -24.17
N ASP A 416 1.95 -13.94 -23.53
CA ASP A 416 0.78 -14.65 -24.09
C ASP A 416 -0.53 -13.90 -23.77
N GLN A 417 -0.53 -13.05 -22.74
CA GLN A 417 -1.69 -12.24 -22.31
C GLN A 417 -1.31 -10.77 -22.07
N ARG A 418 -0.92 -10.11 -23.16
CA ARG A 418 -0.48 -8.70 -23.12
C ARG A 418 -1.63 -7.76 -22.78
N ASP A 419 -1.38 -6.84 -21.86
CA ASP A 419 -2.31 -5.77 -21.51
C ASP A 419 -2.32 -4.68 -22.61
N PRO A 420 -3.50 -4.35 -23.17
CA PRO A 420 -3.59 -3.40 -24.28
C PRO A 420 -3.29 -1.94 -23.91
N VAL A 421 -3.16 -1.61 -22.62
CA VAL A 421 -2.90 -0.25 -22.11
C VAL A 421 -1.47 -0.11 -21.59
N CYS A 422 -0.98 -1.09 -20.85
CA CYS A 422 0.21 -0.94 -20.01
C CYS A 422 1.38 -1.83 -20.42
N SER A 423 1.18 -2.89 -21.21
CA SER A 423 2.30 -3.70 -21.69
C SER A 423 3.29 -2.85 -22.52
N PRO A 424 4.60 -3.06 -22.37
CA PRO A 424 5.65 -2.37 -23.15
C PRO A 424 5.36 -2.33 -24.67
N GLY A 425 5.24 -1.14 -25.24
CA GLY A 425 4.94 -0.97 -26.67
C GLY A 425 3.45 -0.91 -27.04
N ALA A 426 2.54 -1.00 -26.06
CA ALA A 426 1.17 -0.54 -26.24
C ALA A 426 1.13 0.96 -26.59
N ALA A 427 0.11 1.40 -27.34
CA ALA A 427 0.04 2.78 -27.84
C ALA A 427 -0.03 3.85 -26.73
N THR A 428 -0.59 3.47 -25.57
CA THR A 428 -0.70 4.31 -24.37
C THR A 428 0.55 4.27 -23.49
N ARG A 429 1.37 3.21 -23.57
CA ARG A 429 2.55 3.01 -22.72
C ARG A 429 3.67 3.98 -23.12
N LEU A 430 4.15 4.75 -22.15
CA LEU A 430 5.23 5.72 -22.35
C LEU A 430 6.60 5.05 -22.27
N THR A 431 7.57 5.54 -23.05
CA THR A 431 8.98 5.11 -22.88
C THR A 431 9.56 5.68 -21.58
N ALA A 432 10.59 5.04 -21.03
CA ALA A 432 11.27 5.52 -19.83
C ALA A 432 11.67 7.00 -19.88
N ASP A 433 12.26 7.46 -20.99
CA ASP A 433 12.67 8.86 -21.12
C ASP A 433 11.47 9.82 -21.16
N GLN A 434 10.34 9.43 -21.77
CA GLN A 434 9.12 10.23 -21.78
C GLN A 434 8.53 10.36 -20.38
N GLN A 435 8.60 9.30 -19.58
CA GLN A 435 8.13 9.29 -18.19
C GLN A 435 9.00 10.17 -17.29
N HIS A 436 10.33 10.05 -17.36
CA HIS A 436 11.25 10.95 -16.66
C HIS A 436 11.01 12.42 -17.04
N GLN A 437 10.82 12.70 -18.33
CA GLN A 437 10.57 14.05 -18.81
C GLN A 437 9.23 14.62 -18.31
N ALA A 438 8.17 13.80 -18.27
CA ALA A 438 6.88 14.18 -17.68
C ALA A 438 7.01 14.44 -16.17
N GLY A 439 7.68 13.56 -15.43
CA GLY A 439 7.97 13.71 -14.00
C GLY A 439 8.69 15.01 -13.69
N SER A 440 9.84 15.24 -14.33
CA SER A 440 10.62 16.48 -14.23
C SER A 440 9.77 17.72 -14.50
N THR A 441 8.92 17.68 -15.53
CA THR A 441 8.06 18.81 -15.92
C THR A 441 7.03 19.16 -14.83
N TYR A 442 6.37 18.16 -14.25
CA TYR A 442 5.34 18.39 -13.22
C TYR A 442 5.93 18.67 -11.83
N ILE A 443 7.10 18.12 -11.49
CA ILE A 443 7.90 18.55 -10.32
C ILE A 443 8.28 20.03 -10.45
N ALA A 444 8.78 20.47 -11.61
CA ALA A 444 9.10 21.86 -11.86
C ALA A 444 7.86 22.77 -11.84
N THR A 445 6.71 22.27 -12.31
CA THR A 445 5.43 22.99 -12.24
C THR A 445 5.01 23.23 -10.79
N ALA A 446 5.08 22.22 -9.92
CA ALA A 446 4.81 22.36 -8.50
C ALA A 446 5.81 23.32 -7.82
N ALA A 447 7.10 23.25 -8.16
CA ALA A 447 8.10 24.19 -7.66
C ALA A 447 7.76 25.64 -8.04
N ARG A 448 7.38 25.88 -9.31
CA ARG A 448 6.96 27.22 -9.80
C ARG A 448 5.75 27.75 -9.02
N LEU A 449 4.75 26.92 -8.79
CA LEU A 449 3.54 27.33 -8.08
C LEU A 449 3.80 27.55 -6.58
N PHE A 450 4.29 26.54 -5.88
CA PHE A 450 4.34 26.53 -4.41
C PHE A 450 5.53 27.32 -3.84
N ILE A 451 6.64 27.38 -4.57
CA ILE A 451 7.90 27.96 -4.08
C ILE A 451 8.16 29.33 -4.69
N ALA A 452 8.00 29.47 -6.01
CA ALA A 452 8.20 30.74 -6.70
C ALA A 452 6.96 31.65 -6.66
N GLY A 453 5.77 31.12 -6.38
CA GLY A 453 4.53 31.89 -6.32
C GLY A 453 3.99 32.31 -7.69
N ASP A 454 4.37 31.62 -8.76
CA ASP A 454 3.90 31.91 -10.12
C ASP A 454 2.55 31.24 -10.38
N ASP A 455 1.44 31.94 -10.11
CA ASP A 455 0.08 31.40 -10.26
C ASP A 455 -0.25 31.00 -11.71
N ARG A 456 0.53 31.41 -12.72
CA ARG A 456 0.36 30.91 -14.10
C ARG A 456 0.59 29.40 -14.19
N ALA A 457 1.38 28.81 -13.28
CA ALA A 457 1.57 27.37 -13.20
C ALA A 457 0.32 26.62 -12.71
N ARG A 458 -0.63 27.31 -12.05
CA ARG A 458 -1.82 26.68 -11.45
C ARG A 458 -2.67 25.94 -12.47
N GLU A 459 -2.83 26.48 -13.68
CA GLU A 459 -3.69 25.86 -14.69
C GLU A 459 -3.20 24.48 -15.17
N LEU A 460 -1.92 24.18 -14.95
CA LEU A 460 -1.32 22.88 -15.23
C LEU A 460 -1.59 21.85 -14.12
N LEU A 461 -1.97 22.29 -12.92
CA LEU A 461 -2.16 21.43 -11.74
C LEU A 461 -3.61 21.40 -11.22
N ASP A 462 -4.43 22.38 -11.56
CA ASP A 462 -5.72 22.54 -10.90
C ASP A 462 -6.92 21.99 -11.67
N GLY A 463 -6.75 21.21 -12.73
CA GLY A 463 -7.87 20.72 -13.55
C GLY A 463 -8.46 21.75 -14.51
N SER A 464 -7.73 22.81 -14.86
CA SER A 464 -8.12 23.76 -15.91
C SER A 464 -8.08 23.16 -17.34
N GLY A 465 -7.66 21.90 -17.51
CA GLY A 465 -7.58 21.25 -18.81
C GLY A 465 -6.44 21.78 -19.69
N ARG A 466 -5.28 22.05 -19.09
CA ARG A 466 -4.06 22.51 -19.79
C ARG A 466 -2.93 21.51 -19.60
N ARG A 467 -2.10 21.33 -20.64
CA ARG A 467 -0.87 20.52 -20.58
C ARG A 467 0.40 21.38 -20.61
N ALA A 468 1.48 20.84 -20.07
CA ALA A 468 2.83 21.37 -20.24
C ALA A 468 3.49 20.75 -21.49
N PRO A 469 3.87 21.53 -22.52
CA PRO A 469 4.47 21.00 -23.74
C PRO A 469 5.75 20.19 -23.55
N SER A 470 6.56 20.53 -22.55
CA SER A 470 7.77 19.75 -22.26
C SER A 470 7.49 18.33 -21.79
N ALA A 471 6.24 17.97 -21.44
CA ALA A 471 5.86 16.60 -21.10
C ALA A 471 5.37 15.79 -22.32
N ASP A 472 5.22 16.40 -23.50
CA ASP A 472 4.77 15.68 -24.70
C ASP A 472 5.75 14.52 -25.03
N PRO A 473 5.26 13.33 -25.42
CA PRO A 473 3.88 13.01 -25.78
C PRO A 473 3.00 12.54 -24.60
N ALA A 474 3.44 12.61 -23.35
CA ALA A 474 2.65 12.13 -22.22
C ALA A 474 1.28 12.81 -22.14
N ARG A 475 0.23 12.02 -21.92
CA ARG A 475 -1.12 12.53 -21.64
C ARG A 475 -1.27 12.68 -20.14
N VAL A 476 -1.20 13.94 -19.71
CA VAL A 476 -1.27 14.29 -18.29
C VAL A 476 -2.54 15.05 -18.01
N LEU A 477 -3.24 14.59 -16.98
CA LEU A 477 -4.57 15.01 -16.61
C LEU A 477 -4.55 15.42 -15.14
N THR A 478 -5.24 16.52 -14.81
CA THR A 478 -5.23 17.03 -13.44
C THR A 478 -6.62 17.33 -12.92
N HIS A 479 -6.77 17.24 -11.61
CA HIS A 479 -7.85 17.86 -10.85
C HIS A 479 -7.33 18.26 -9.48
N ALA A 480 -8.06 19.10 -8.76
CA ALA A 480 -7.61 19.54 -7.44
C ALA A 480 -8.74 19.83 -6.46
N VAL A 481 -8.39 19.87 -5.18
CA VAL A 481 -9.19 20.46 -4.10
C VAL A 481 -8.44 21.61 -3.44
N GLY A 482 -9.17 22.40 -2.64
CA GLY A 482 -8.64 23.56 -1.94
C GLY A 482 -8.24 24.74 -2.85
N ALA A 483 -7.36 25.60 -2.34
CA ALA A 483 -7.11 26.94 -2.88
C ALA A 483 -8.41 27.78 -2.93
N ASN A 484 -8.70 28.46 -4.05
CA ASN A 484 -9.93 29.23 -4.23
C ASN A 484 -11.14 28.35 -4.65
N ARG A 485 -11.27 27.17 -4.03
CA ARG A 485 -12.48 26.33 -4.06
C ARG A 485 -13.20 26.49 -2.73
N ASN A 486 -14.36 27.16 -2.74
CA ASN A 486 -15.03 27.63 -1.52
C ASN A 486 -16.08 26.62 -1.01
N ALA A 487 -17.37 26.93 -1.12
CA ALA A 487 -18.42 25.99 -0.72
C ALA A 487 -18.74 25.02 -1.87
N GLY A 488 -19.21 23.82 -1.51
CA GLY A 488 -19.45 22.77 -2.48
C GLY A 488 -20.49 21.74 -2.08
N PHE A 489 -20.90 20.94 -3.06
CA PHE A 489 -21.75 19.77 -2.91
C PHE A 489 -20.87 18.56 -2.65
N LEU A 490 -20.73 18.20 -1.36
CA LEU A 490 -19.80 17.16 -0.92
C LEU A 490 -20.59 15.91 -0.49
N PRO A 491 -20.34 14.74 -1.11
CA PRO A 491 -21.00 13.49 -0.73
C PRO A 491 -20.61 13.01 0.69
N ASP A 492 -19.44 13.44 1.18
CA ASP A 492 -18.88 13.07 2.47
C ASP A 492 -19.65 13.67 3.67
N GLY A 493 -20.40 14.76 3.45
CA GLY A 493 -21.16 15.47 4.49
C GLY A 493 -22.62 15.03 4.67
N GLN A 494 -23.41 15.84 5.37
CA GLN A 494 -24.87 15.66 5.38
C GLN A 494 -25.40 15.99 3.98
N VAL A 495 -25.91 14.99 3.27
CA VAL A 495 -26.39 15.14 1.89
C VAL A 495 -27.56 14.19 1.64
N ALA A 496 -28.54 14.63 0.86
CA ALA A 496 -29.61 13.80 0.33
C ALA A 496 -29.49 13.71 -1.19
N VAL A 497 -29.65 12.51 -1.73
CA VAL A 497 -29.60 12.22 -3.17
C VAL A 497 -30.96 11.68 -3.61
N SER A 498 -31.47 12.16 -4.75
CA SER A 498 -32.67 11.62 -5.40
C SER A 498 -32.42 11.35 -6.87
N GLY A 499 -32.88 10.21 -7.40
CA GLY A 499 -32.63 9.80 -8.79
C GLY A 499 -31.26 9.15 -9.03
N GLY A 500 -30.45 9.02 -7.97
CA GLY A 500 -29.18 8.29 -7.95
C GLY A 500 -28.93 7.74 -6.54
N THR A 501 -27.75 7.18 -6.31
CA THR A 501 -27.41 6.51 -5.04
C THR A 501 -26.22 7.19 -4.39
N LEU A 502 -26.30 7.42 -3.07
CA LEU A 502 -25.12 7.78 -2.29
C LEU A 502 -24.39 6.50 -1.91
N CYS A 503 -23.24 6.26 -2.53
CA CYS A 503 -22.45 5.04 -2.34
C CYS A 503 -21.23 5.31 -1.45
N SER A 504 -20.71 4.26 -0.81
CA SER A 504 -19.50 4.28 0.01
C SER A 504 -18.29 3.91 -0.83
N ALA A 505 -17.18 4.64 -0.63
CA ALA A 505 -15.91 4.33 -1.29
C ALA A 505 -15.39 2.94 -0.91
N VAL A 506 -15.49 2.58 0.37
CA VAL A 506 -15.00 1.32 0.94
C VAL A 506 -16.08 0.74 1.85
N ASP A 507 -16.77 -0.30 1.40
CA ASP A 507 -17.77 -1.04 2.16
C ASP A 507 -17.84 -2.49 1.63
N PRO A 508 -17.90 -3.52 2.48
CA PRO A 508 -17.98 -4.91 2.02
C PRO A 508 -19.35 -5.26 1.41
N ASP A 509 -20.40 -4.46 1.66
CA ASP A 509 -21.72 -4.71 1.06
C ASP A 509 -21.78 -4.14 -0.37
N PRO A 510 -21.88 -5.00 -1.41
CA PRO A 510 -21.90 -4.57 -2.81
C PRO A 510 -23.12 -3.69 -3.16
N ALA A 511 -24.20 -3.72 -2.37
CA ALA A 511 -25.37 -2.89 -2.59
C ALA A 511 -25.14 -1.40 -2.25
N VAL A 512 -24.12 -1.11 -1.43
CA VAL A 512 -23.79 0.27 -1.01
C VAL A 512 -22.42 0.72 -1.48
N ALA A 513 -21.53 -0.18 -1.89
CA ALA A 513 -20.22 0.15 -2.45
C ALA A 513 -20.32 0.95 -3.75
N CYS A 514 -19.40 1.88 -3.97
CA CYS A 514 -19.38 2.67 -5.21
C CYS A 514 -18.97 1.85 -6.43
N LEU A 515 -18.05 0.91 -6.26
CA LEU A 515 -17.70 -0.13 -7.23
C LEU A 515 -17.93 -1.48 -6.56
N GLY A 516 -18.69 -2.35 -7.22
CA GLY A 516 -18.93 -3.70 -6.74
C GLY A 516 -17.73 -4.63 -6.99
N PRO A 517 -17.67 -5.80 -6.34
CA PRO A 517 -16.56 -6.76 -6.46
C PRO A 517 -16.34 -7.26 -7.89
N ASP A 518 -17.39 -7.32 -8.71
CA ASP A 518 -17.32 -7.75 -10.12
C ASP A 518 -16.85 -6.63 -11.08
N THR A 519 -16.54 -5.45 -10.56
CA THR A 519 -16.06 -4.33 -11.39
C THR A 519 -14.65 -4.64 -11.89
N LYS A 520 -14.46 -4.62 -13.21
CA LYS A 520 -13.13 -4.70 -13.81
C LYS A 520 -12.35 -3.41 -13.55
N GLY A 521 -11.23 -3.52 -12.84
CA GLY A 521 -10.33 -2.41 -12.52
C GLY A 521 -10.73 -1.66 -11.24
N GLY A 522 -9.89 -0.70 -10.85
CA GLY A 522 -10.05 0.03 -9.59
C GLY A 522 -10.36 1.52 -9.76
N SER A 523 -10.70 2.19 -8.66
CA SER A 523 -10.71 3.64 -8.57
C SER A 523 -9.70 4.12 -7.54
N PRO A 524 -8.79 5.05 -7.91
CA PRO A 524 -7.88 5.67 -6.94
C PRO A 524 -8.62 6.40 -5.82
N HIS A 525 -9.81 6.95 -6.11
CA HIS A 525 -10.66 7.62 -5.13
C HIS A 525 -11.22 6.66 -4.07
N PHE A 526 -11.25 5.35 -4.35
CA PHE A 526 -11.85 4.31 -3.52
C PHE A 526 -10.80 3.35 -2.94
N ALA A 527 -9.53 3.76 -2.89
CA ALA A 527 -8.47 2.99 -2.24
C ALA A 527 -8.85 2.56 -0.81
N SER A 528 -8.63 1.28 -0.52
CA SER A 528 -8.97 0.63 0.75
C SER A 528 -8.11 1.14 1.91
N TRP A 529 -8.43 0.71 3.13
CA TRP A 529 -7.67 1.05 4.32
C TRP A 529 -7.68 -0.13 5.31
N GLU A 530 -7.11 0.09 6.50
CA GLU A 530 -7.01 -0.89 7.61
C GLU A 530 -8.32 -1.62 7.92
N THR A 531 -9.47 -0.97 7.69
CA THR A 531 -10.82 -1.51 7.97
C THR A 531 -11.56 -1.80 6.67
N SER A 532 -12.30 -2.91 6.62
CA SER A 532 -13.11 -3.29 5.44
C SER A 532 -14.26 -2.33 5.14
N LYS A 533 -14.70 -1.55 6.14
CA LYS A 533 -15.73 -0.51 6.01
C LYS A 533 -15.23 0.83 6.49
N GLU A 534 -15.25 1.83 5.61
CA GLU A 534 -14.84 3.19 5.95
C GLU A 534 -16.01 4.17 5.99
N VAL A 535 -16.22 4.83 7.13
CA VAL A 535 -17.29 5.82 7.28
C VAL A 535 -16.80 7.20 6.88
N GLY A 536 -17.48 7.80 5.90
CA GLY A 536 -17.36 9.22 5.58
C GLY A 536 -16.71 9.55 4.24
N ARG A 537 -16.17 8.56 3.51
CA ARG A 537 -15.78 8.70 2.09
C ARG A 537 -16.87 8.15 1.19
N ARG A 538 -17.51 9.03 0.43
CA ARG A 538 -18.69 8.69 -0.40
C ARG A 538 -18.61 9.33 -1.77
N ALA A 539 -19.39 8.82 -2.70
CA ALA A 539 -19.66 9.46 -3.99
C ALA A 539 -21.16 9.37 -4.32
N VAL A 540 -21.61 10.17 -5.28
CA VAL A 540 -22.97 10.03 -5.82
C VAL A 540 -22.87 9.20 -7.10
N ALA A 541 -23.41 7.99 -7.08
CA ALA A 541 -23.54 7.12 -8.25
C ALA A 541 -24.78 7.50 -9.07
N LEU A 542 -24.57 7.66 -10.37
CA LEU A 542 -25.59 7.89 -11.38
C LEU A 542 -25.62 6.68 -12.29
N HIS A 543 -26.81 6.12 -12.50
CA HIS A 543 -27.05 5.09 -13.51
C HIS A 543 -28.32 5.44 -14.27
N TRP A 544 -28.27 5.38 -15.61
CA TRP A 544 -29.43 5.69 -16.44
C TRP A 544 -29.55 4.75 -17.63
N SER A 545 -30.78 4.37 -17.95
CA SER A 545 -31.17 3.61 -19.14
C SER A 545 -31.82 4.47 -20.22
N ALA A 546 -32.10 5.75 -19.91
CA ALA A 546 -32.63 6.75 -20.82
C ALA A 546 -32.06 8.14 -20.50
N ALA A 547 -31.85 8.94 -21.55
CA ALA A 547 -31.51 10.36 -21.41
C ALA A 547 -32.60 11.14 -20.66
N GLY A 548 -32.20 12.16 -19.90
CA GLY A 548 -33.12 13.01 -19.14
C GLY A 548 -33.36 12.59 -17.69
N SER A 549 -32.82 11.44 -17.26
CA SER A 549 -32.96 10.90 -15.91
C SER A 549 -32.20 11.75 -14.87
N LYS A 550 -32.89 12.71 -14.26
CA LYS A 550 -32.26 13.70 -13.38
C LYS A 550 -31.83 13.11 -12.04
N VAL A 551 -30.57 13.32 -11.67
CA VAL A 551 -30.03 13.09 -10.32
C VAL A 551 -29.90 14.44 -9.61
N THR A 552 -30.46 14.56 -8.40
CA THR A 552 -30.38 15.78 -7.59
C THR A 552 -29.62 15.52 -6.30
N VAL A 553 -28.63 16.37 -6.02
CA VAL A 553 -27.82 16.40 -4.80
C VAL A 553 -28.25 17.61 -3.95
N ARG A 554 -28.65 17.36 -2.70
CA ARG A 554 -29.08 18.38 -1.73
C ARG A 554 -28.17 18.35 -0.51
N PRO A 555 -27.29 19.34 -0.31
CA PRO A 555 -26.50 19.44 0.90
C PRO A 555 -27.42 19.75 2.10
N GLY A 556 -27.03 19.32 3.30
CA GLY A 556 -27.81 19.53 4.53
C GLY A 556 -27.94 21.01 4.92
N LYS A 557 -27.10 21.88 4.36
CA LYS A 557 -27.20 23.34 4.44
C LYS A 557 -26.98 23.93 3.04
N PRO A 558 -27.68 25.02 2.67
CA PRO A 558 -27.42 25.72 1.42
C PRO A 558 -25.95 26.13 1.29
N VAL A 559 -25.43 26.05 0.07
CA VAL A 559 -24.05 26.41 -0.26
C VAL A 559 -24.00 27.79 -0.90
N SER A 560 -22.95 28.56 -0.58
CA SER A 560 -22.71 29.85 -1.20
C SER A 560 -21.69 29.72 -2.33
N LEU A 561 -22.16 29.89 -3.56
CA LEU A 561 -21.37 30.04 -4.79
C LEU A 561 -21.14 31.53 -5.13
N GLY A 562 -21.52 32.44 -4.23
CA GLY A 562 -21.38 33.88 -4.44
C GLY A 562 -19.91 34.30 -4.58
N GLY A 563 -19.57 34.98 -5.67
CA GLY A 563 -18.20 35.44 -5.96
C GLY A 563 -17.31 34.38 -6.61
N ASP A 564 -17.86 33.21 -6.92
CA ASP A 564 -17.19 32.18 -7.73
C ASP A 564 -17.46 32.40 -9.22
N LYS A 565 -16.52 31.97 -10.07
CA LYS A 565 -16.60 32.12 -11.53
C LYS A 565 -17.30 30.93 -12.17
N ASP A 566 -16.90 29.73 -11.77
CA ASP A 566 -17.35 28.47 -12.32
C ASP A 566 -17.80 27.54 -11.18
N LEU A 567 -18.68 26.60 -11.49
CA LEU A 567 -18.86 25.40 -10.69
C LEU A 567 -17.95 24.31 -11.28
N ALA A 568 -16.95 23.88 -10.50
CA ALA A 568 -16.05 22.79 -10.86
C ALA A 568 -16.62 21.47 -10.31
N LEU A 569 -16.69 20.43 -11.14
CA LEU A 569 -17.18 19.10 -10.78
C LEU A 569 -16.09 18.09 -11.06
N ARG A 570 -15.89 17.12 -10.15
CA ARG A 570 -15.04 15.96 -10.39
C ARG A 570 -15.93 14.75 -10.64
N VAL A 571 -15.90 14.24 -11.87
CA VAL A 571 -16.82 13.19 -12.36
C VAL A 571 -16.03 12.01 -12.90
N ILE A 572 -16.29 10.83 -12.35
CA ILE A 572 -15.82 9.55 -12.89
C ILE A 572 -16.84 9.07 -13.92
N VAL A 573 -16.35 8.56 -15.05
CA VAL A 573 -17.13 7.72 -15.98
C VAL A 573 -16.33 6.43 -16.22
N PRO A 574 -16.97 5.31 -16.61
CA PRO A 574 -16.25 4.06 -16.77
C PRO A 574 -15.09 4.17 -17.76
N PRO A 575 -13.98 3.45 -17.53
CA PRO A 575 -12.86 3.39 -18.45
C PRO A 575 -13.30 3.03 -19.87
N ASN A 576 -12.56 3.53 -20.86
CA ASN A 576 -12.78 3.29 -22.29
C ASN A 576 -14.15 3.79 -22.84
N THR A 577 -14.95 4.52 -22.05
CA THR A 577 -16.19 5.14 -22.53
C THR A 577 -15.94 6.51 -23.16
N THR A 578 -16.76 6.89 -24.14
CA THR A 578 -16.68 8.22 -24.76
C THR A 578 -18.06 8.84 -24.91
N GLY A 579 -18.12 10.17 -24.92
CA GLY A 579 -19.32 10.93 -25.23
C GLY A 579 -20.34 11.03 -24.09
N THR A 580 -19.97 10.74 -22.84
CA THR A 580 -20.86 10.97 -21.70
C THR A 580 -21.13 12.46 -21.57
N GLN A 581 -22.41 12.83 -21.61
CA GLN A 581 -22.85 14.23 -21.55
C GLN A 581 -23.81 14.43 -20.40
N LEU A 582 -23.55 15.44 -19.57
CA LEU A 582 -24.37 15.80 -18.41
C LEU A 582 -24.74 17.29 -18.49
N ASP A 583 -26.03 17.62 -18.48
CA ASP A 583 -26.49 18.98 -18.22
C ASP A 583 -26.38 19.25 -16.70
N VAL A 584 -25.73 20.35 -16.34
CA VAL A 584 -25.51 20.76 -14.94
C VAL A 584 -26.44 21.92 -14.61
N SER A 585 -27.26 21.78 -13.58
CA SER A 585 -28.17 22.85 -13.12
C SER A 585 -28.08 23.07 -11.62
N VAL A 586 -28.37 24.27 -11.16
CA VAL A 586 -28.47 24.59 -9.73
C VAL A 586 -29.82 25.22 -9.41
N THR A 587 -30.28 25.06 -8.17
CA THR A 587 -31.52 25.69 -7.68
C THR A 587 -31.25 26.40 -6.35
N ASP A 588 -31.75 27.61 -6.17
CA ASP A 588 -31.63 28.38 -4.94
C ASP A 588 -32.73 28.07 -3.91
N THR A 589 -32.62 28.63 -2.70
CA THR A 589 -33.62 28.45 -1.65
C THR A 589 -34.99 28.99 -2.02
N ALA A 590 -35.07 30.04 -2.85
CA ALA A 590 -36.32 30.60 -3.37
C ALA A 590 -37.00 29.72 -4.44
N GLY A 591 -36.28 28.73 -5.00
CA GLY A 591 -36.81 27.81 -6.00
C GLY A 591 -36.49 28.20 -7.44
N HIS A 592 -35.71 29.28 -7.66
CA HIS A 592 -35.22 29.60 -8.99
C HIS A 592 -34.17 28.58 -9.42
N ARG A 593 -34.31 28.09 -10.65
CA ARG A 593 -33.44 27.07 -11.24
C ARG A 593 -32.78 27.60 -12.51
N ALA A 594 -31.50 27.31 -12.69
CA ALA A 594 -30.77 27.61 -13.91
C ALA A 594 -29.90 26.45 -14.36
N THR A 595 -29.94 26.13 -15.65
CA THR A 595 -28.97 25.24 -16.30
C THR A 595 -27.70 26.04 -16.58
N LEU A 596 -26.60 25.64 -15.95
CA LEU A 596 -25.30 26.31 -16.07
C LEU A 596 -24.62 26.01 -17.41
N GLY A 597 -24.75 24.76 -17.87
CA GLY A 597 -24.17 24.29 -19.12
C GLY A 597 -24.19 22.78 -19.23
N ARG A 598 -23.63 22.29 -20.33
CA ARG A 598 -23.42 20.86 -20.59
C ARG A 598 -21.93 20.55 -20.52
N VAL A 599 -21.58 19.50 -19.79
CA VAL A 599 -20.23 18.95 -19.75
C VAL A 599 -20.14 17.67 -20.57
N ARG A 600 -18.97 17.41 -21.15
CA ARG A 600 -18.61 16.14 -21.78
C ARG A 600 -17.45 15.52 -21.01
N VAL A 601 -17.60 14.23 -20.69
CA VAL A 601 -16.60 13.46 -19.94
C VAL A 601 -16.35 12.17 -20.72
N ASP A 602 -15.08 11.88 -20.99
CA ASP A 602 -14.64 10.61 -21.56
C ASP A 602 -13.86 9.85 -20.48
N GLY A 603 -13.97 8.52 -20.49
CA GLY A 603 -13.25 7.63 -19.57
C GLY A 603 -11.77 7.52 -19.91
N LEU A 604 -10.96 7.17 -18.92
CA LEU A 604 -9.54 6.89 -19.16
C LEU A 604 -9.38 5.55 -19.88
N PRO A 605 -8.28 5.37 -20.65
CA PRO A 605 -7.84 4.05 -21.06
C PRO A 605 -7.59 3.18 -19.81
N GLY A 606 -8.10 1.96 -19.82
CA GLY A 606 -7.93 1.07 -18.67
C GLY A 606 -8.35 -0.37 -18.89
N THR A 607 -7.89 -1.23 -17.99
CA THR A 607 -8.14 -2.68 -17.98
C THR A 607 -8.49 -3.11 -16.55
N GLU A 608 -8.75 -4.39 -16.34
CA GLU A 608 -8.88 -4.96 -15.00
C GLU A 608 -7.62 -4.81 -14.14
N ARG A 609 -6.46 -4.56 -14.77
CA ARG A 609 -5.17 -4.39 -14.10
C ARG A 609 -4.85 -2.93 -13.75
N THR A 610 -5.73 -1.97 -14.07
CA THR A 610 -5.49 -0.54 -13.82
C THR A 610 -6.55 0.11 -12.93
N ALA A 611 -6.13 1.08 -12.13
CA ALA A 611 -7.04 1.95 -11.36
C ALA A 611 -7.50 3.16 -12.21
N SER A 612 -8.30 2.89 -13.23
CA SER A 612 -8.68 3.86 -14.27
C SER A 612 -10.06 4.53 -14.08
N TYR A 613 -10.83 4.15 -13.06
CA TYR A 613 -12.04 4.87 -12.63
C TYR A 613 -11.65 6.15 -11.89
N TRP A 614 -11.08 7.12 -12.61
CA TRP A 614 -10.54 8.35 -12.05
C TRP A 614 -11.35 9.57 -12.49
N ALA A 615 -11.51 10.55 -11.59
CA ALA A 615 -12.41 11.67 -11.80
C ALA A 615 -11.82 12.70 -12.76
N ARG A 616 -12.61 13.09 -13.76
CA ARG A 616 -12.29 14.21 -14.64
C ARG A 616 -12.82 15.50 -14.02
N GLU A 617 -11.98 16.50 -13.85
CA GLU A 617 -12.48 17.85 -13.51
C GLU A 617 -13.08 18.51 -14.76
N VAL A 618 -14.33 18.96 -14.63
CA VAL A 618 -15.05 19.75 -15.64
C VAL A 618 -15.64 20.98 -14.97
N ARG A 619 -15.71 22.11 -15.70
CA ARG A 619 -16.18 23.38 -15.16
C ARG A 619 -17.32 23.95 -16.00
N VAL A 620 -18.35 24.46 -15.33
CA VAL A 620 -19.45 25.19 -15.97
C VAL A 620 -19.54 26.61 -15.41
N PRO A 621 -19.64 27.65 -16.26
CA PRO A 621 -19.72 29.04 -15.79
C PRO A 621 -21.00 29.32 -14.98
N LEU A 622 -20.87 30.12 -13.92
CA LEU A 622 -22.00 30.59 -13.11
C LEU A 622 -22.74 31.78 -13.73
N THR A 623 -22.31 32.24 -14.91
CA THR A 623 -22.89 33.39 -15.63
C THR A 623 -24.36 33.15 -16.01
N ALA A 624 -24.74 31.91 -16.32
CA ALA A 624 -26.14 31.57 -16.61
C ALA A 624 -27.04 31.72 -15.38
N ALA A 625 -26.59 31.29 -14.20
CA ALA A 625 -27.34 31.47 -12.95
C ALA A 625 -27.46 32.96 -12.57
N THR A 626 -26.38 33.73 -12.74
CA THR A 626 -26.39 35.17 -12.48
C THR A 626 -27.39 35.90 -13.37
N ARG A 627 -27.42 35.58 -14.69
CA ARG A 627 -28.38 36.15 -15.63
C ARG A 627 -29.83 35.74 -15.32
N ALA A 628 -30.03 34.54 -14.79
CA ALA A 628 -31.33 34.05 -14.36
C ALA A 628 -31.78 34.59 -12.99
N GLY A 629 -30.99 35.44 -12.34
CA GLY A 629 -31.35 36.06 -11.06
C GLY A 629 -31.33 35.12 -9.85
N LEU A 630 -30.60 33.99 -9.94
CA LEU A 630 -30.48 33.06 -8.81
C LEU A 630 -29.72 33.69 -7.65
N ASP A 631 -30.17 33.43 -6.42
CA ASP A 631 -29.41 33.75 -5.22
C ASP A 631 -28.26 32.74 -5.02
N LEU A 632 -27.10 33.08 -5.60
CA LEU A 632 -25.90 32.26 -5.50
C LEU A 632 -25.33 32.17 -4.07
N ARG A 633 -25.81 32.94 -3.10
CA ARG A 633 -25.40 32.79 -1.69
C ARG A 633 -26.15 31.67 -0.97
N HIS A 634 -27.30 31.25 -1.51
CA HIS A 634 -28.18 30.27 -0.88
C HIS A 634 -28.62 29.20 -1.90
N VAL A 635 -27.66 28.49 -2.48
CA VAL A 635 -27.94 27.39 -3.43
C VAL A 635 -28.31 26.12 -2.65
N LYS A 636 -29.48 25.55 -2.91
CA LYS A 636 -30.01 24.38 -2.17
C LYS A 636 -29.84 23.05 -2.88
N SER A 637 -29.59 23.03 -4.19
CA SER A 637 -29.41 21.77 -4.91
C SER A 637 -28.61 21.90 -6.19
N LEU A 638 -27.95 20.80 -6.54
CA LEU A 638 -27.26 20.55 -7.80
C LEU A 638 -27.99 19.42 -8.53
N ASP A 639 -28.35 19.63 -9.79
CA ASP A 639 -28.91 18.61 -10.67
C ASP A 639 -27.90 18.21 -11.74
N LEU A 640 -27.74 16.90 -11.96
CA LEU A 640 -27.05 16.30 -13.09
C LEU A 640 -28.06 15.56 -13.96
N THR A 641 -28.18 15.94 -15.23
CA THR A 641 -29.11 15.30 -16.16
C THR A 641 -28.36 14.69 -17.34
N PRO A 642 -28.28 13.36 -17.45
CA PRO A 642 -27.58 12.69 -18.54
C PRO A 642 -28.29 12.89 -19.87
N ARG A 643 -27.50 13.02 -20.93
CA ARG A 643 -27.99 13.22 -22.31
C ARG A 643 -27.65 12.07 -23.25
N SER A 644 -26.78 11.15 -22.83
CA SER A 644 -26.56 9.89 -23.54
C SER A 644 -27.73 8.93 -23.30
N ARG A 645 -27.92 7.97 -24.22
CA ARG A 645 -29.03 7.00 -24.17
C ARG A 645 -29.01 6.16 -22.90
N SER A 646 -27.83 5.70 -22.51
CA SER A 646 -27.59 4.99 -21.26
C SER A 646 -26.17 5.28 -20.76
N GLY A 647 -25.88 4.90 -19.53
CA GLY A 647 -24.55 5.00 -18.96
C GLY A 647 -24.55 5.05 -17.44
N GLN A 648 -23.36 5.23 -16.91
CA GLN A 648 -23.12 5.40 -15.48
C GLN A 648 -22.02 6.44 -15.26
N ALA A 649 -22.06 7.09 -14.10
CA ALA A 649 -21.07 8.07 -13.68
C ALA A 649 -21.06 8.19 -12.15
N TRP A 650 -19.97 8.69 -11.58
CA TRP A 650 -19.90 9.01 -10.15
C TRP A 650 -19.46 10.47 -9.98
N LEU A 651 -20.24 11.24 -9.23
CA LEU A 651 -19.85 12.58 -8.80
C LEU A 651 -19.07 12.45 -7.48
N MET A 652 -17.78 12.79 -7.53
CA MET A 652 -16.92 12.83 -6.34
C MET A 652 -17.19 14.08 -5.52
N ASP A 653 -17.30 15.24 -6.16
CA ASP A 653 -17.73 16.50 -5.54
C ASP A 653 -17.98 17.59 -6.59
N ALA A 654 -18.57 18.70 -6.14
CA ALA A 654 -18.64 19.94 -6.91
C ALA A 654 -18.35 21.16 -6.03
N TRP A 655 -17.56 22.11 -6.52
CA TRP A 655 -17.10 23.28 -5.77
C TRP A 655 -17.31 24.57 -6.55
N GLY A 656 -17.74 25.63 -5.88
CA GLY A 656 -17.57 26.99 -6.41
C GLY A 656 -16.08 27.30 -6.56
N TRP A 657 -15.68 27.73 -7.76
CA TRP A 657 -14.28 27.91 -8.14
C TRP A 657 -14.02 29.30 -8.69
N ARG A 658 -12.87 29.89 -8.31
CA ARG A 658 -12.28 31.05 -8.98
C ARG A 658 -10.75 30.91 -9.07
N PRO A 659 -10.09 31.60 -10.01
CA PRO A 659 -8.63 31.58 -10.12
C PRO A 659 -7.92 32.01 -8.83
N GLY A 660 -6.76 31.41 -8.56
CA GLY A 660 -5.78 31.87 -7.55
C GLY A 660 -5.41 30.83 -6.50
N THR A 661 -4.18 30.94 -6.00
CA THR A 661 -3.61 30.15 -4.90
C THR A 661 -3.33 31.03 -3.67
N PRO A 662 -4.29 31.16 -2.74
CA PRO A 662 -4.07 31.99 -1.55
C PRO A 662 -2.92 31.44 -0.69
N ALA A 663 -2.21 32.35 -0.01
CA ALA A 663 -1.15 31.95 0.91
C ALA A 663 -1.69 31.09 2.05
N THR A 664 -1.15 29.88 2.18
CA THR A 664 -1.57 28.94 3.21
C THR A 664 -1.08 29.35 4.60
N VAL A 665 -1.99 29.40 5.56
CA VAL A 665 -1.70 29.62 6.98
C VAL A 665 -2.15 28.40 7.77
N PRO A 666 -1.21 27.55 8.23
CA PRO A 666 -1.54 26.35 8.98
C PRO A 666 -2.50 26.63 10.15
N ALA A 667 -3.42 25.71 10.37
CA ALA A 667 -4.31 25.80 11.52
C ALA A 667 -3.59 25.40 12.81
N ALA A 668 -4.13 25.80 13.96
CA ALA A 668 -3.68 25.25 15.24
C ALA A 668 -4.53 24.00 15.52
N LEU A 669 -3.97 22.82 15.23
CA LEU A 669 -4.69 21.55 15.30
C LEU A 669 -4.19 20.67 16.46
N PRO A 670 -5.08 19.89 17.10
CA PRO A 670 -4.69 18.78 17.93
C PRO A 670 -4.15 17.65 17.06
N ARG A 671 -3.13 16.96 17.56
CA ARG A 671 -2.55 15.77 16.97
C ARG A 671 -2.87 14.55 17.84
N VAL A 672 -3.33 13.46 17.22
CA VAL A 672 -3.58 12.18 17.89
C VAL A 672 -2.52 11.16 17.44
N ASP A 673 -1.87 10.51 18.40
CA ASP A 673 -0.96 9.39 18.18
C ASP A 673 -1.41 8.21 19.04
N ILE A 674 -1.71 7.07 18.40
CA ILE A 674 -1.97 5.80 19.07
C ILE A 674 -0.63 5.10 19.30
N GLY A 675 -0.46 4.45 20.46
CA GLY A 675 0.68 3.58 20.73
C GLY A 675 0.24 2.13 20.91
N ARG A 676 1.23 1.24 20.97
CA ARG A 676 1.05 -0.17 21.34
C ARG A 676 1.60 -0.43 22.74
N LEU A 677 0.83 -1.17 23.53
CA LEU A 677 1.24 -1.72 24.82
C LEU A 677 1.30 -3.24 24.71
N THR A 678 2.45 -3.84 25.03
CA THR A 678 2.62 -5.30 25.08
C THR A 678 2.61 -5.77 26.54
N VAL A 679 1.81 -6.78 26.85
CA VAL A 679 1.61 -7.32 28.20
C VAL A 679 1.55 -8.84 28.15
N LYS A 680 1.99 -9.50 29.23
CA LYS A 680 1.74 -10.93 29.45
C LYS A 680 0.32 -11.15 29.97
N GLU A 681 -0.34 -12.22 29.56
CA GLU A 681 -1.68 -12.56 30.05
C GLU A 681 -1.65 -13.02 31.52
N GLY A 682 -0.65 -13.83 31.89
CA GLY A 682 -0.45 -14.38 33.22
C GLY A 682 -1.41 -15.52 33.56
N ASP A 683 -1.18 -16.16 34.71
CA ASP A 683 -1.76 -17.47 35.02
C ASP A 683 -3.26 -17.50 35.36
N SER A 684 -3.87 -16.36 35.73
CA SER A 684 -5.28 -16.32 36.17
C SER A 684 -5.89 -14.92 36.22
N GLY A 685 -7.23 -14.89 36.27
CA GLY A 685 -8.03 -13.69 36.45
C GLY A 685 -8.17 -12.86 35.18
N VAL A 686 -8.72 -11.66 35.31
CA VAL A 686 -8.89 -10.73 34.18
C VAL A 686 -8.26 -9.40 34.54
N LYS A 687 -7.26 -8.98 33.75
CA LYS A 687 -6.62 -7.67 33.89
C LYS A 687 -7.15 -6.74 32.81
N THR A 688 -7.44 -5.50 33.17
CA THR A 688 -7.84 -4.48 32.21
C THR A 688 -6.69 -3.53 31.96
N TYR A 689 -6.25 -3.45 30.71
CA TYR A 689 -5.25 -2.50 30.23
C TYR A 689 -5.94 -1.42 29.40
N ARG A 690 -5.26 -0.29 29.20
CA ARG A 690 -5.75 0.80 28.36
C ARG A 690 -4.81 1.00 27.20
N VAL A 691 -5.38 1.18 26.00
CA VAL A 691 -4.58 1.54 24.82
C VAL A 691 -3.90 2.89 25.05
N PRO A 692 -2.57 3.00 24.88
CA PRO A 692 -1.88 4.28 25.08
C PRO A 692 -2.23 5.23 23.94
N VAL A 693 -2.81 6.39 24.28
CA VAL A 693 -3.15 7.44 23.32
C VAL A 693 -2.58 8.76 23.78
N LYS A 694 -1.92 9.48 22.88
CA LYS A 694 -1.42 10.83 23.14
C LYS A 694 -2.12 11.84 22.26
N VAL A 695 -2.76 12.81 22.90
CA VAL A 695 -3.32 13.99 22.20
C VAL A 695 -2.46 15.21 22.54
N SER A 696 -1.81 15.77 21.52
CA SER A 696 -0.91 16.92 21.62
C SER A 696 -1.38 18.08 20.73
N GLY A 697 -0.61 19.17 20.64
CA GLY A 697 -0.96 20.33 19.81
C GLY A 697 -1.86 21.33 20.53
N ARG A 698 -2.78 21.99 19.78
CA ARG A 698 -3.66 23.05 20.29
C ARG A 698 -5.05 22.94 19.67
N GLY A 699 -6.06 23.52 20.32
CA GLY A 699 -7.42 23.56 19.79
C GLY A 699 -8.21 22.28 20.06
N SER A 700 -9.25 22.05 19.25
CA SER A 700 -10.13 20.89 19.35
C SER A 700 -10.56 20.42 17.98
N GLY A 701 -10.70 19.10 17.82
CA GLY A 701 -11.12 18.50 16.55
C GLY A 701 -11.89 17.22 16.76
N GLN A 702 -12.27 16.60 15.66
CA GLN A 702 -12.96 15.33 15.58
C GLN A 702 -12.11 14.32 14.82
N VAL A 703 -11.99 13.14 15.42
CA VAL A 703 -11.41 11.95 14.80
C VAL A 703 -12.42 10.82 14.84
N ARG A 704 -12.34 9.89 13.90
CA ARG A 704 -13.09 8.64 13.96
C ARG A 704 -12.19 7.56 14.50
N LEU A 705 -12.62 6.93 15.59
CA LEU A 705 -11.97 5.78 16.20
C LEU A 705 -12.64 4.52 15.68
N TYR A 706 -11.83 3.58 15.21
CA TYR A 706 -12.21 2.22 14.89
C TYR A 706 -11.60 1.28 15.94
N VAL A 707 -12.40 0.34 16.44
CA VAL A 707 -11.96 -0.69 17.39
C VAL A 707 -12.25 -2.04 16.77
N ASN A 708 -11.20 -2.81 16.52
CA ASN A 708 -11.28 -4.14 15.95
C ASN A 708 -11.60 -5.16 17.06
N ASN A 709 -12.50 -6.08 16.77
CA ASN A 709 -12.73 -7.25 17.61
C ASN A 709 -11.82 -8.39 17.13
N PRO A 710 -10.79 -8.82 17.89
CA PRO A 710 -9.84 -9.81 17.40
C PRO A 710 -10.44 -11.21 17.14
N VAL A 711 -11.63 -11.51 17.67
CA VAL A 711 -12.28 -12.82 17.51
C VAL A 711 -13.19 -12.86 16.28
N THR A 712 -13.97 -11.80 16.07
CA THR A 712 -14.86 -11.68 14.90
C THR A 712 -14.20 -10.94 13.73
N ASN A 713 -13.04 -10.33 13.97
CA ASN A 713 -12.32 -9.35 13.15
C ASN A 713 -13.17 -8.11 12.79
N GLU A 714 -14.32 -7.89 13.42
CA GLU A 714 -15.28 -6.84 13.05
C GLU A 714 -14.88 -5.49 13.66
N ASP A 715 -14.99 -4.43 12.86
CA ASP A 715 -14.68 -3.08 13.30
C ASP A 715 -15.93 -2.34 13.75
N THR A 716 -15.90 -1.83 14.97
CA THR A 716 -16.86 -0.82 15.43
C THR A 716 -16.26 0.56 15.25
N SER A 717 -17.07 1.56 14.90
CA SER A 717 -16.57 2.94 14.75
C SER A 717 -17.41 3.97 15.49
N ARG A 718 -16.73 4.99 16.03
CA ARG A 718 -17.38 6.14 16.68
C ARG A 718 -16.62 7.43 16.43
N LEU A 719 -17.35 8.54 16.38
CA LEU A 719 -16.77 9.88 16.28
C LEU A 719 -16.37 10.36 17.68
N VAL A 720 -15.14 10.86 17.83
CA VAL A 720 -14.59 11.33 19.11
C VAL A 720 -14.09 12.76 18.95
N THR A 721 -14.46 13.62 19.90
CA THR A 721 -13.88 14.97 20.00
C THR A 721 -12.61 14.92 20.82
N VAL A 722 -11.51 15.43 20.28
CA VAL A 722 -10.18 15.40 20.89
C VAL A 722 -9.68 16.80 21.18
N ARG A 723 -9.05 16.96 22.35
CA ARG A 723 -8.34 18.16 22.79
C ARG A 723 -7.04 17.76 23.48
N PRO A 724 -5.96 18.57 23.37
CA PRO A 724 -4.73 18.29 24.10
C PRO A 724 -5.01 18.17 25.61
N GLY A 725 -4.44 17.15 26.24
CA GLY A 725 -4.68 16.84 27.67
C GLY A 725 -6.02 16.18 27.99
N SER A 726 -6.88 15.94 27.00
CA SER A 726 -8.11 15.15 27.19
C SER A 726 -7.85 13.66 26.99
N ASN A 727 -8.48 12.81 27.82
CA ASN A 727 -8.44 11.35 27.71
C ASN A 727 -9.71 10.81 27.04
N THR A 728 -10.21 11.50 25.99
CA THR A 728 -11.51 11.16 25.37
C THR A 728 -11.48 9.88 24.53
N ILE A 729 -10.29 9.46 24.08
CA ILE A 729 -10.07 8.13 23.52
C ILE A 729 -9.63 7.23 24.68
N ASP A 730 -10.61 6.62 25.35
CA ASP A 730 -10.40 5.58 26.37
C ASP A 730 -10.92 4.25 25.81
N VAL A 731 -10.01 3.32 25.57
CA VAL A 731 -10.30 1.98 25.07
C VAL A 731 -9.72 0.98 26.07
N PRO A 732 -10.55 0.43 26.98
CA PRO A 732 -10.15 -0.63 27.86
C PRO A 732 -10.09 -1.97 27.11
N VAL A 733 -9.01 -2.71 27.31
CA VAL A 733 -8.82 -4.07 26.80
C VAL A 733 -8.73 -5.02 27.97
N LYS A 734 -9.60 -6.03 27.98
CA LYS A 734 -9.56 -7.11 28.97
C LYS A 734 -8.65 -8.22 28.45
N VAL A 735 -7.64 -8.56 29.23
CA VAL A 735 -6.75 -9.70 28.99
C VAL A 735 -7.05 -10.74 30.06
N VAL A 736 -7.39 -11.95 29.62
CA VAL A 736 -7.75 -13.07 30.50
C VAL A 736 -6.51 -13.91 30.70
N GLY A 737 -6.09 -14.07 31.95
CA GLY A 737 -5.00 -14.95 32.30
C GLY A 737 -5.46 -16.39 32.43
N ASN A 738 -4.63 -17.32 31.98
CA ASN A 738 -4.87 -18.76 31.99
C ASN A 738 -3.54 -19.50 32.21
N THR A 739 -3.57 -20.83 32.38
CA THR A 739 -2.36 -21.66 32.59
C THR A 739 -2.14 -22.66 31.46
N ARG A 740 -2.81 -22.46 30.33
CA ARG A 740 -2.89 -23.41 29.22
C ARG A 740 -2.65 -22.65 27.94
N PHE A 741 -1.55 -23.02 27.32
CA PHE A 741 -1.10 -22.44 26.08
C PHE A 741 -2.19 -22.09 25.05
N ASP A 742 -2.17 -20.82 24.61
CA ASP A 742 -2.91 -20.21 23.51
C ASP A 742 -1.95 -19.31 22.68
N TYR A 743 -2.48 -18.64 21.68
CA TYR A 743 -1.84 -17.64 20.84
C TYR A 743 -1.92 -16.26 21.48
N GLY A 744 -0.87 -15.46 21.27
CA GLY A 744 -0.96 -14.03 21.60
C GLY A 744 -2.08 -13.35 20.80
N VAL A 745 -2.81 -12.45 21.46
CA VAL A 745 -3.95 -11.73 20.87
C VAL A 745 -3.61 -10.26 20.71
N GLN A 746 -3.82 -9.71 19.52
CA GLN A 746 -3.68 -8.28 19.25
C GLN A 746 -5.05 -7.60 19.29
N HIS A 747 -5.23 -6.67 20.21
CA HIS A 747 -6.42 -5.81 20.28
C HIS A 747 -6.12 -4.48 19.61
N ASP A 748 -6.34 -4.43 18.30
CA ASP A 748 -6.00 -3.27 17.47
C ASP A 748 -7.09 -2.19 17.47
N ILE A 749 -6.64 -0.94 17.42
CA ILE A 749 -7.49 0.23 17.15
C ILE A 749 -6.85 1.09 16.06
N PHE A 750 -7.71 1.79 15.33
CA PHE A 750 -7.31 2.70 14.26
C PHE A 750 -7.97 4.07 14.46
N VAL A 751 -7.31 5.14 14.05
CA VAL A 751 -7.86 6.49 14.13
C VAL A 751 -7.64 7.25 12.84
N LYS A 752 -8.69 7.95 12.38
CA LYS A 752 -8.67 8.80 11.19
C LYS A 752 -9.12 10.21 11.51
N ALA A 753 -8.45 11.21 10.92
CA ALA A 753 -8.88 12.60 11.03
C ALA A 753 -10.22 12.82 10.31
N VAL A 754 -11.14 13.57 10.92
CA VAL A 754 -12.43 13.93 10.31
C VAL A 754 -12.51 15.43 10.10
N HIS A 755 -12.24 16.22 11.15
CA HIS A 755 -12.30 17.68 11.06
C HIS A 755 -11.48 18.31 12.19
N GLY A 756 -10.61 19.26 11.86
CA GLY A 756 -9.92 20.09 12.84
C GLY A 756 -8.94 19.31 13.70
N ALA A 757 -8.36 18.23 13.19
CA ALA A 757 -7.34 17.42 13.85
C ALA A 757 -6.39 16.80 12.81
N VAL A 758 -5.19 16.43 13.24
CA VAL A 758 -4.27 15.59 12.47
C VAL A 758 -3.99 14.29 13.21
N VAL A 759 -3.68 13.24 12.47
CA VAL A 759 -3.30 11.94 13.04
C VAL A 759 -1.85 11.64 12.69
N GLY A 760 -1.09 11.36 13.75
CA GLY A 760 0.26 10.89 13.73
C GLY A 760 0.31 9.38 13.49
N ALA A 761 0.67 8.63 14.53
CA ALA A 761 0.48 7.18 14.57
C ALA A 761 -1.03 6.83 14.54
N HIS A 762 -1.50 6.26 13.44
CA HIS A 762 -2.92 5.96 13.20
C HIS A 762 -3.37 4.62 13.76
N ARG A 763 -2.43 3.70 13.99
CA ARG A 763 -2.64 2.33 14.47
C ARG A 763 -1.92 2.12 15.79
N GLY A 764 -2.46 1.23 16.61
CA GLY A 764 -1.84 0.71 17.82
C GLY A 764 -2.85 -0.14 18.60
N GLY A 765 -2.61 -0.39 19.88
CA GLY A 765 -3.47 -1.31 20.63
C GLY A 765 -2.84 -1.89 21.90
N VAL A 766 -3.41 -3.01 22.34
CA VAL A 766 -2.81 -3.87 23.36
C VAL A 766 -2.49 -5.24 22.75
N THR A 767 -1.25 -5.67 22.83
CA THR A 767 -0.84 -7.04 22.49
C THR A 767 -0.73 -7.85 23.77
N ALA A 768 -1.61 -8.85 23.93
CA ALA A 768 -1.52 -9.85 24.98
C ALA A 768 -0.63 -11.00 24.49
N GLU A 769 0.51 -11.19 25.14
CA GLU A 769 1.42 -12.30 24.88
C GLU A 769 1.06 -13.47 25.81
N ASN A 770 0.89 -14.66 25.23
CA ASN A 770 0.82 -15.90 25.97
C ASN A 770 2.17 -16.16 26.66
N ASP A 771 2.16 -16.33 27.98
CA ASP A 771 3.33 -16.69 28.80
C ASP A 771 3.37 -18.16 29.23
N ASP A 772 2.38 -18.95 28.82
CA ASP A 772 2.36 -20.40 29.04
C ASP A 772 3.26 -21.16 28.05
N PRO A 773 3.91 -22.26 28.50
CA PRO A 773 4.77 -23.05 27.65
C PRO A 773 3.95 -23.83 26.61
N MET A 774 4.38 -23.77 25.36
CA MET A 774 3.82 -24.60 24.31
C MET A 774 3.94 -26.10 24.65
N PRO A 775 2.85 -26.91 24.58
CA PRO A 775 2.94 -28.34 24.79
C PRO A 775 3.90 -29.02 23.79
N THR A 776 4.84 -29.79 24.32
CA THR A 776 5.60 -30.77 23.53
C THR A 776 4.72 -31.98 23.19
N PHE A 777 5.12 -32.82 22.24
CA PHE A 777 4.38 -34.03 21.87
C PHE A 777 5.30 -35.22 21.66
N LYS A 778 4.75 -36.42 21.80
CA LYS A 778 5.37 -37.72 21.52
C LYS A 778 4.51 -38.50 20.54
N VAL A 779 5.13 -39.43 19.84
CA VAL A 779 4.48 -40.34 18.89
C VAL A 779 4.53 -41.75 19.49
N THR A 780 3.42 -42.47 19.43
CA THR A 780 3.35 -43.90 19.76
C THR A 780 2.74 -44.65 18.58
N PRO A 781 3.33 -45.74 18.11
CA PRO A 781 2.72 -46.54 17.05
C PRO A 781 1.40 -47.15 17.52
N VAL A 782 0.38 -47.09 16.67
CA VAL A 782 -0.90 -47.81 16.84
C VAL A 782 -0.90 -49.04 15.94
N ALA A 783 -0.45 -48.87 14.69
CA ALA A 783 -0.16 -49.92 13.74
C ALA A 783 1.02 -49.47 12.86
N ASP A 784 2.23 -49.86 13.22
CA ASP A 784 3.48 -49.51 12.51
C ASP A 784 4.06 -50.67 11.71
N ARG A 785 3.43 -51.84 11.76
CA ARG A 785 3.73 -52.96 10.89
C ARG A 785 2.43 -53.54 10.36
N VAL A 786 2.17 -53.32 9.08
CA VAL A 786 0.88 -53.65 8.44
C VAL A 786 1.11 -54.44 7.17
N THR A 787 0.10 -55.18 6.76
CA THR A 787 0.02 -55.73 5.41
C THR A 787 -0.58 -54.67 4.50
N GLU A 788 -0.15 -54.61 3.25
CA GLU A 788 -0.77 -53.83 2.18
C GLU A 788 -2.30 -53.87 2.24
N GLY A 789 -2.93 -52.74 1.93
CA GLY A 789 -4.37 -52.52 2.15
C GLY A 789 -4.77 -52.15 3.59
N ARG A 790 -3.82 -52.03 4.54
CA ARG A 790 -4.10 -51.53 5.91
C ARG A 790 -3.26 -50.30 6.25
N PRO A 791 -3.84 -49.28 6.91
CA PRO A 791 -3.10 -48.04 7.17
C PRO A 791 -2.04 -48.22 8.25
N LEU A 792 -0.84 -47.71 7.99
CA LEU A 792 0.09 -47.38 9.07
C LEU A 792 -0.55 -46.26 9.91
N THR A 793 -0.59 -46.39 11.23
CA THR A 793 -1.24 -45.43 12.13
C THR A 793 -0.39 -45.16 13.36
N TRP A 794 -0.26 -43.89 13.71
CA TRP A 794 0.43 -43.44 14.91
C TRP A 794 -0.44 -42.49 15.71
N LYS A 795 -0.36 -42.61 17.03
CA LYS A 795 -0.99 -41.71 17.98
C LYS A 795 0.01 -40.63 18.39
N VAL A 796 -0.37 -39.38 18.19
CA VAL A 796 0.40 -38.23 18.67
C VAL A 796 -0.22 -37.75 19.97
N THR A 797 0.58 -37.70 21.04
CA THR A 797 0.13 -37.30 22.38
C THR A 797 0.89 -36.07 22.85
N LEU A 798 0.16 -35.01 23.20
CA LEU A 798 0.67 -33.80 23.81
C LEU A 798 1.07 -34.04 25.27
N SER A 799 2.04 -33.27 25.74
CA SER A 799 2.50 -33.25 27.14
C SER A 799 1.50 -32.59 28.09
N ALA A 800 0.64 -31.71 27.58
CA ALA A 800 -0.46 -31.06 28.30
C ALA A 800 -1.55 -30.62 27.31
N PRO A 801 -2.82 -30.46 27.73
CA PRO A 801 -3.85 -29.86 26.91
C PRO A 801 -3.55 -28.37 26.64
N ALA A 802 -3.91 -27.89 25.46
CA ALA A 802 -3.89 -26.47 25.09
C ALA A 802 -5.32 -25.92 24.95
N ASP A 803 -5.51 -24.61 25.09
CA ASP A 803 -6.81 -23.98 24.88
C ASP A 803 -7.10 -23.68 23.39
N VAL A 804 -6.14 -24.01 22.52
CA VAL A 804 -6.25 -24.03 21.06
C VAL A 804 -6.00 -25.40 20.47
N GLU A 805 -6.48 -25.59 19.24
CA GLU A 805 -6.11 -26.75 18.45
C GLU A 805 -4.62 -26.70 18.09
N LEU A 806 -3.92 -27.78 18.35
CA LEU A 806 -2.52 -27.94 17.96
C LEU A 806 -2.42 -28.95 16.82
N ASN A 807 -1.62 -28.61 15.82
CA ASN A 807 -1.43 -29.44 14.63
C ASN A 807 0.04 -29.93 14.51
N PRO A 808 0.47 -30.97 15.27
CA PRO A 808 1.79 -31.56 15.08
C PRO A 808 1.99 -32.06 13.65
N ALA A 809 3.04 -31.56 12.99
CA ALA A 809 3.40 -31.91 11.62
C ALA A 809 4.75 -32.65 11.53
N PHE A 810 4.88 -33.47 10.48
CA PHE A 810 6.00 -34.33 10.16
C PHE A 810 6.29 -34.26 8.65
N ILE A 811 7.57 -34.24 8.28
CA ILE A 811 7.99 -34.26 6.87
C ILE A 811 8.60 -35.62 6.56
N VAL A 812 8.32 -36.14 5.36
CA VAL A 812 8.93 -37.39 4.90
C VAL A 812 10.46 -37.24 4.81
N GLN A 813 11.18 -38.29 5.16
CA GLN A 813 12.63 -38.36 5.06
C GLN A 813 13.01 -39.75 4.53
N PRO A 814 14.14 -39.86 3.81
CA PRO A 814 14.65 -41.16 3.40
C PRO A 814 14.77 -42.11 4.61
N VAL A 815 14.37 -43.36 4.40
CA VAL A 815 14.57 -44.42 5.41
C VAL A 815 16.06 -44.71 5.60
N THR A 816 16.41 -45.17 6.79
CA THR A 816 17.82 -45.46 7.13
C THR A 816 18.27 -46.86 6.69
N MET A 817 17.33 -47.78 6.46
CA MET A 817 17.58 -49.18 6.05
C MET A 817 16.37 -49.72 5.29
N GLY A 818 16.63 -50.62 4.32
CA GLY A 818 15.59 -51.30 3.55
C GLY A 818 15.01 -50.48 2.39
N PRO A 819 14.12 -51.07 1.58
CA PRO A 819 13.36 -50.36 0.56
C PRO A 819 12.38 -49.37 1.22
N GLU A 820 12.16 -48.24 0.56
CA GLU A 820 11.28 -47.18 1.02
C GLU A 820 9.91 -47.33 0.36
N LEU A 821 8.84 -47.13 1.14
CA LEU A 821 7.46 -47.18 0.66
C LEU A 821 7.29 -46.37 -0.63
N SER A 822 6.74 -46.99 -1.67
CA SER A 822 6.56 -46.34 -2.97
C SER A 822 5.25 -45.53 -3.04
N THR A 823 5.20 -44.60 -3.99
CA THR A 823 3.98 -43.84 -4.30
C THR A 823 2.86 -44.68 -4.90
N LEU A 824 3.15 -45.87 -5.45
CA LEU A 824 2.13 -46.78 -5.95
C LEU A 824 1.45 -47.59 -4.85
N ASP A 825 2.04 -47.66 -3.65
CA ASP A 825 1.58 -48.55 -2.57
C ASP A 825 0.79 -47.80 -1.49
N VAL A 826 0.50 -46.53 -1.73
CA VAL A 826 -0.33 -45.66 -0.89
C VAL A 826 -1.61 -45.27 -1.61
N ASP A 827 -2.66 -44.92 -0.84
CA ASP A 827 -3.92 -44.46 -1.42
C ASP A 827 -3.67 -43.22 -2.31
N PRO A 828 -4.08 -43.25 -3.61
CA PRO A 828 -3.86 -42.13 -4.53
C PRO A 828 -4.50 -40.82 -4.08
N SER A 829 -5.67 -40.89 -3.44
CA SER A 829 -6.39 -39.70 -2.95
C SER A 829 -5.63 -39.10 -1.79
N TRP A 830 -5.18 -39.94 -0.84
CA TRP A 830 -4.36 -39.49 0.28
C TRP A 830 -3.04 -38.84 -0.18
N LEU A 831 -2.35 -39.43 -1.16
CA LEU A 831 -1.10 -38.87 -1.69
C LEU A 831 -1.36 -37.50 -2.34
N SER A 832 -2.41 -37.40 -3.14
CA SER A 832 -2.83 -36.16 -3.79
C SER A 832 -3.22 -35.09 -2.76
N GLU A 833 -3.97 -35.44 -1.71
CA GLU A 833 -4.37 -34.52 -0.64
C GLU A 833 -3.18 -33.99 0.17
N ASN A 834 -2.15 -34.82 0.42
CA ASN A 834 -1.04 -34.47 1.30
C ASN A 834 0.21 -33.95 0.56
N SER A 835 0.23 -34.00 -0.77
CA SER A 835 1.37 -33.53 -1.59
C SER A 835 1.01 -32.80 -2.89
N GLY A 836 -0.22 -32.95 -3.40
CA GLY A 836 -0.65 -32.48 -4.71
C GLY A 836 -0.09 -33.31 -5.88
N GLU A 837 0.50 -34.46 -5.60
CA GLU A 837 1.21 -35.29 -6.56
C GLU A 837 0.44 -36.58 -6.90
N GLU A 838 0.57 -37.02 -8.15
CA GLU A 838 0.03 -38.29 -8.60
C GLU A 838 0.95 -39.47 -8.20
N PRO A 839 0.39 -40.68 -7.97
CA PRO A 839 1.15 -41.90 -7.68
C PRO A 839 2.19 -42.25 -8.75
N ALA A 840 1.86 -42.00 -10.02
CA ALA A 840 2.71 -42.30 -11.16
C ALA A 840 3.47 -41.06 -11.65
N PRO A 841 4.75 -41.19 -12.07
CA PRO A 841 5.56 -42.40 -12.05
C PRO A 841 5.96 -42.81 -10.62
N GLU A 842 6.15 -44.11 -10.42
CA GLU A 842 6.58 -44.69 -9.14
C GLU A 842 7.86 -44.02 -8.63
N ARG A 843 7.85 -43.65 -7.35
CA ARG A 843 8.98 -43.05 -6.64
C ARG A 843 8.85 -43.33 -5.16
N ALA A 844 9.98 -43.41 -4.45
CA ALA A 844 9.98 -43.46 -3.00
C ALA A 844 9.27 -42.22 -2.41
N LEU A 845 8.53 -42.37 -1.31
CA LEU A 845 7.79 -41.26 -0.69
C LEU A 845 8.69 -40.06 -0.35
N SER A 846 9.95 -40.26 0.05
CA SER A 846 10.90 -39.19 0.34
C SER A 846 11.33 -38.37 -0.87
N LYS A 847 11.02 -38.84 -2.09
CA LYS A 847 11.20 -38.12 -3.34
C LYS A 847 9.95 -37.37 -3.79
N VAL A 848 8.83 -37.53 -3.08
CA VAL A 848 7.62 -36.76 -3.33
C VAL A 848 7.83 -35.33 -2.83
N PRO A 849 7.78 -34.32 -3.71
CA PRO A 849 7.89 -32.93 -3.29
C PRO A 849 6.79 -32.58 -2.30
N SER A 850 7.15 -31.86 -1.24
CA SER A 850 6.17 -31.29 -0.30
C SER A 850 5.24 -32.29 0.40
N LEU A 851 5.57 -33.58 0.48
CA LEU A 851 4.78 -34.54 1.25
C LEU A 851 4.96 -34.31 2.76
N PHE A 852 3.88 -33.94 3.44
CA PHE A 852 3.83 -33.78 4.89
C PHE A 852 2.66 -34.53 5.49
N LEU A 853 2.83 -34.93 6.74
CA LEU A 853 1.79 -35.50 7.57
C LEU A 853 1.52 -34.57 8.73
N TRP A 854 0.26 -34.48 9.13
CA TRP A 854 -0.12 -33.75 10.32
C TRP A 854 -1.32 -34.42 10.99
N THR A 855 -1.56 -34.07 12.24
CA THR A 855 -2.76 -34.47 12.97
C THR A 855 -3.29 -33.30 13.76
N SER A 856 -4.60 -33.20 13.88
CA SER A 856 -5.23 -32.25 14.80
C SER A 856 -5.36 -32.85 16.18
N VAL A 857 -4.86 -32.13 17.17
CA VAL A 857 -5.24 -32.31 18.56
C VAL A 857 -6.18 -31.15 18.93
N PRO A 858 -7.50 -31.40 19.03
CA PRO A 858 -8.46 -30.35 19.33
C PRO A 858 -8.18 -29.67 20.67
N ALA A 859 -8.62 -28.41 20.82
CA ALA A 859 -8.53 -27.68 22.08
C ALA A 859 -9.06 -28.51 23.27
N GLY A 860 -8.32 -28.52 24.37
CA GLY A 860 -8.61 -29.30 25.57
C GLY A 860 -8.33 -30.80 25.48
N GLN A 861 -7.95 -31.34 24.31
CA GLN A 861 -7.59 -32.74 24.13
C GLN A 861 -6.08 -32.97 24.26
N LEU A 862 -5.70 -34.23 24.49
CA LEU A 862 -4.30 -34.64 24.65
C LEU A 862 -3.73 -35.40 23.45
N SER A 863 -4.56 -35.88 22.53
CA SER A 863 -4.06 -36.69 21.43
C SER A 863 -4.88 -36.59 20.17
N GLY A 864 -4.21 -36.83 19.04
CA GLY A 864 -4.77 -37.06 17.72
C GLY A 864 -4.09 -38.27 17.08
N GLU A 865 -4.64 -38.76 15.98
CA GLU A 865 -4.07 -39.86 15.20
C GLU A 865 -3.68 -39.37 13.82
N VAL A 866 -2.62 -39.97 13.27
CA VAL A 866 -2.14 -39.73 11.91
C VAL A 866 -1.91 -41.08 11.24
N SER A 867 -2.28 -41.19 9.97
CA SER A 867 -2.20 -42.45 9.24
C SER A 867 -1.66 -42.25 7.82
N VAL A 868 -1.02 -43.30 7.31
CA VAL A 868 -0.67 -43.49 5.91
C VAL A 868 -1.46 -44.71 5.41
N PRO A 869 -2.55 -44.51 4.64
CA PRO A 869 -3.29 -45.61 4.03
C PRO A 869 -2.48 -46.25 2.91
N THR A 870 -2.25 -47.55 3.00
CA THR A 870 -1.59 -48.35 1.95
C THR A 870 -2.65 -49.05 1.10
N ILE A 871 -2.37 -49.28 -0.17
CA ILE A 871 -3.22 -50.10 -1.04
C ILE A 871 -2.65 -51.52 -1.18
N THR A 872 -3.42 -52.41 -1.81
CA THR A 872 -2.97 -53.76 -2.15
C THR A 872 -2.75 -53.82 -3.65
N ASP A 873 -1.66 -54.47 -4.07
CA ASP A 873 -1.39 -54.65 -5.49
C ASP A 873 -1.21 -56.15 -5.86
N GLN A 874 -0.56 -56.44 -6.97
CA GLN A 874 -0.29 -57.82 -7.44
C GLN A 874 1.21 -58.07 -7.65
N VAL A 875 2.07 -57.17 -7.18
CA VAL A 875 3.52 -57.25 -7.32
C VAL A 875 4.08 -57.84 -6.04
N THR A 876 4.97 -58.83 -6.15
CA THR A 876 5.64 -59.37 -4.97
C THR A 876 6.80 -58.47 -4.59
N GLU A 877 6.73 -57.87 -3.41
CA GLU A 877 7.67 -56.85 -2.97
C GLU A 877 8.40 -57.24 -1.67
N GLN A 878 9.52 -56.57 -1.40
CA GLN A 878 10.18 -56.70 -0.11
C GLN A 878 9.52 -55.77 0.91
N PRO A 879 9.58 -56.07 2.23
CA PRO A 879 9.01 -55.18 3.24
C PRO A 879 9.51 -53.74 3.11
N GLU A 880 8.60 -52.84 2.75
CA GLU A 880 8.90 -51.44 2.52
C GLU A 880 8.73 -50.64 3.80
N SER A 881 9.52 -49.60 3.98
CA SER A 881 9.49 -48.78 5.20
C SER A 881 9.23 -47.32 4.90
N VAL A 882 8.67 -46.61 5.88
CA VAL A 882 8.48 -45.16 5.81
C VAL A 882 9.07 -44.48 7.04
N ARG A 883 9.55 -43.26 6.85
CA ARG A 883 10.06 -42.41 7.93
C ARG A 883 9.60 -40.96 7.75
N PHE A 884 8.86 -40.46 8.73
CA PHE A 884 8.54 -39.04 8.84
C PHE A 884 9.17 -38.46 10.12
N VAL A 885 9.73 -37.25 10.02
CA VAL A 885 10.40 -36.58 11.14
C VAL A 885 9.62 -35.33 11.51
N ALA A 886 9.40 -35.12 12.81
CA ALA A 886 8.77 -33.90 13.32
C ALA A 886 9.51 -32.64 12.86
N VAL A 887 8.77 -31.61 12.46
CA VAL A 887 9.35 -30.32 12.04
C VAL A 887 9.39 -29.29 13.18
N ASN A 888 10.33 -28.35 13.07
CA ASN A 888 10.46 -27.16 13.92
C ASN A 888 9.59 -25.99 13.41
N GLU A 889 9.71 -24.83 14.06
CA GLU A 889 8.91 -23.62 13.77
C GLU A 889 9.11 -23.05 12.35
N ASN A 890 10.25 -23.32 11.71
CA ASN A 890 10.55 -22.89 10.35
C ASN A 890 10.04 -23.87 9.27
N GLY A 891 9.55 -25.04 9.70
CA GLY A 891 9.22 -26.16 8.82
C GLY A 891 10.41 -27.08 8.52
N ASP A 892 11.55 -26.89 9.17
CA ASP A 892 12.73 -27.74 8.99
C ASP A 892 12.66 -28.98 9.89
N PRO A 893 13.27 -30.12 9.50
CA PRO A 893 13.36 -31.30 10.36
C PRO A 893 13.97 -30.97 11.72
N ARG A 894 13.28 -31.35 12.80
CA ARG A 894 13.77 -31.17 14.16
C ARG A 894 14.80 -32.26 14.46
N SER A 895 16.06 -31.87 14.62
CA SER A 895 17.12 -32.80 15.06
C SER A 895 16.72 -33.46 16.38
N GLY A 896 16.70 -34.81 16.41
CA GLY A 896 16.28 -35.60 17.57
C GLY A 896 14.80 -35.49 17.94
N GLY A 897 13.93 -35.03 17.03
CA GLY A 897 12.48 -34.97 17.23
C GLY A 897 11.79 -36.33 17.15
N PRO A 898 10.51 -36.43 17.57
CA PRO A 898 9.70 -37.64 17.37
C PRO A 898 9.59 -38.03 15.89
N GLU A 899 9.60 -39.33 15.62
CA GLU A 899 9.51 -39.88 14.27
C GLU A 899 8.28 -40.78 14.13
N LEU A 900 7.67 -40.77 12.94
CA LEU A 900 6.71 -41.78 12.50
C LEU A 900 7.48 -42.77 11.66
N THR A 901 7.67 -43.99 12.15
CA THR A 901 8.30 -45.08 11.40
C THR A 901 7.33 -46.23 11.27
N GLY A 902 7.30 -46.87 10.10
CA GLY A 902 6.48 -48.05 9.89
C GLY A 902 6.97 -48.91 8.75
N THR A 903 6.49 -50.15 8.69
CA THR A 903 6.82 -51.15 7.68
C THR A 903 5.54 -51.73 7.09
N VAL A 904 5.48 -51.78 5.77
CA VAL A 904 4.41 -52.41 4.99
C VAL A 904 4.92 -53.76 4.49
N LEU A 905 4.09 -54.79 4.64
CA LEU A 905 4.34 -56.15 4.17
C LEU A 905 3.44 -56.41 2.98
N ASP A 906 3.98 -57.12 2.00
CA ASP A 906 3.20 -57.67 0.88
C ASP A 906 1.95 -58.43 1.39
N ALA A 907 0.85 -58.28 0.66
CA ALA A 907 -0.40 -58.98 0.92
C ALA A 907 -0.37 -60.47 0.54
N SER A 908 0.66 -60.92 -0.20
CA SER A 908 0.75 -62.25 -0.80
C SER A 908 1.76 -63.22 -0.18
#